data_AF-X8J1X2-F1
#
_entry.id   AF-X8J1X2-F1
#
_cell.length_a   1.000
_cell.length_b   1.000
_cell.length_c   1.000
_cell.angle_alpha   90.00
_cell.angle_beta   90.00
_cell.angle_gamma   90.00
#
_symmetry.space_group_name_H-M   'P 1'
#
loop_
_entity.id
_entity.type
_entity.pdbx_description
1 polymer ?
#
loop_
_entity_poly.entity_id
_entity_poly.type
_entity_poly.pdbx_seq_one_letter_code
_entity_poly.pdbx_strand_id
1 'polypeptide(L)'
;MVNEINALNVKIRSSTSPEDFLAVDSDSKHILRQLEPTKACLPGTDGRRELGISIVESFSNVILFNLHLFVRNAEYLDIACYCMDQVLTFIPLDSPNLPSCHLNLAKCLQHRFEVTRVLKDVENSIVHLTATLSQPGPRSVVILSLELLGTAHQCRWTRLFESEDMARALRYFSAALSFAPRGLPIIPTLHIRTSQLYFTWSQFDKGHEVEGLNKAIESQTAAVSLTTGGDARLAGYLHMLGRLYRRRYKRLGKKEDIASAMDALDRSLRLTPHGDPARLDVIRDLGIAYQTRFLYLGDLGDCDHAIQLHEQAVSLAPDGNPSLASYHSSLGDSYMEQFSYSGDQNDLAKAIEHQSRAVSLTTSDDENLPGLLRNLGDSFRGRFTRLHRPDDMKNALLFQTRAVEATFDDDPLKPNYLDSLGSSYQVRFGYESRLHNLNDINKAIEYKTRAVELAPEWHAKRSTFLNNLGLVYQTRFREQKQRADIDQAIEYLSQAVAIVPDGHSDEPNWLNNLGNAYKARFSSHGQLQDFKSAVGALSRAVRLTSQGHVNIPTILNNLANLYHLQFEESGTQEALDSSISYLQQSIDCARNPVQTFDTARLLANLLSSNNRPGAPPIYQIAMNCLPQVIWLGEVASMRIAQTSQLNDFVQEAAAAALRDEERHLALEWLEQGRSIVWGQFLQL
;
A
#
# COMPACT_ATOMS: atom_id res chain seq x y z
N MET A 1 -38.88 -14.00 -37.08
CA MET A 1 -38.00 -14.48 -35.98
C MET A 1 -36.81 -15.31 -36.45
N VAL A 2 -36.88 -16.62 -36.77
CA VAL A 2 -35.68 -17.42 -37.15
C VAL A 2 -34.86 -16.78 -38.28
N ASN A 3 -35.52 -16.29 -39.32
CA ASN A 3 -34.85 -15.57 -40.42
C ASN A 3 -34.23 -14.23 -39.99
N GLU A 4 -34.83 -13.52 -39.03
CA GLU A 4 -34.30 -12.26 -38.50
C GLU A 4 -33.09 -12.51 -37.59
N ILE A 5 -33.11 -13.58 -36.79
CA ILE A 5 -31.98 -13.99 -35.94
C ILE A 5 -30.84 -14.51 -36.83
N ASN A 6 -31.13 -15.26 -37.88
CA ASN A 6 -30.13 -15.68 -38.86
C ASN A 6 -29.52 -14.49 -39.60
N ALA A 7 -30.34 -13.50 -40.00
CA ALA A 7 -29.85 -12.26 -40.60
C ALA A 7 -28.98 -11.46 -39.61
N LEU A 8 -29.39 -11.36 -38.35
CA LEU A 8 -28.60 -10.74 -37.28
C LEU A 8 -27.27 -11.47 -37.08
N ASN A 9 -27.25 -12.80 -37.09
CA ASN A 9 -26.02 -13.59 -36.99
C ASN A 9 -25.04 -13.36 -38.14
N VAL A 10 -25.55 -13.25 -39.37
CA VAL A 10 -24.72 -12.91 -40.54
C VAL A 10 -24.16 -11.49 -40.40
N LYS A 11 -24.98 -10.54 -39.95
CA LYS A 11 -24.58 -9.15 -39.70
C LYS A 11 -23.52 -9.05 -38.60
N ILE A 12 -23.70 -9.79 -37.50
CA ILE A 12 -22.74 -9.94 -36.41
C ILE A 12 -21.39 -10.46 -36.92
N ARG A 13 -21.39 -11.52 -37.73
CA ARG A 13 -20.17 -12.14 -38.26
C ARG A 13 -19.43 -11.26 -39.28
N SER A 14 -20.11 -10.28 -39.86
CA SER A 14 -19.56 -9.36 -40.86
C SER A 14 -19.26 -7.96 -40.33
N SER A 15 -19.63 -7.68 -39.07
CA SER A 15 -19.42 -6.37 -38.44
C SER A 15 -17.94 -6.15 -38.14
N THR A 16 -17.38 -5.05 -38.62
CA THR A 16 -15.97 -4.69 -38.39
C THR A 16 -15.79 -3.24 -37.91
N SER A 17 -16.85 -2.44 -37.94
CA SER A 17 -16.83 -1.03 -37.54
C SER A 17 -17.76 -0.73 -36.35
N PRO A 18 -17.50 0.34 -35.57
CA PRO A 18 -18.39 0.81 -34.50
C PRO A 18 -19.85 1.06 -34.94
N GLU A 19 -20.05 1.51 -36.17
CA GLU A 19 -21.38 1.78 -36.75
C GLU A 19 -22.14 0.48 -37.03
N ASP A 20 -21.45 -0.57 -37.48
CA ASP A 20 -22.03 -1.91 -37.64
C ASP A 20 -22.53 -2.45 -36.29
N PHE A 21 -21.75 -2.24 -35.22
CA PHE A 21 -22.09 -2.69 -33.88
C PHE A 21 -23.30 -1.94 -33.29
N LEU A 22 -23.47 -0.65 -33.57
CA LEU A 22 -24.68 0.11 -33.20
C LEU A 22 -25.93 -0.38 -33.95
N ALA A 23 -25.77 -0.73 -35.23
CA ALA A 23 -26.86 -1.31 -36.01
C ALA A 23 -27.23 -2.72 -35.51
N VAL A 24 -26.24 -3.53 -35.12
CA VAL A 24 -26.45 -4.82 -34.46
C VAL A 24 -27.18 -4.67 -33.12
N ASP A 25 -26.87 -3.64 -32.32
CA ASP A 25 -27.56 -3.34 -31.05
C ASP A 25 -29.05 -3.01 -31.27
N SER A 26 -29.34 -2.13 -32.22
CA SER A 26 -30.71 -1.74 -32.56
C SER A 26 -31.55 -2.94 -33.02
N ASP A 27 -30.99 -3.77 -33.93
CA ASP A 27 -31.66 -4.97 -34.42
C ASP A 27 -31.82 -6.03 -33.32
N SER A 28 -30.83 -6.17 -32.45
CA SER A 28 -30.89 -7.04 -31.27
C SER A 28 -32.02 -6.60 -30.33
N LYS A 29 -32.11 -5.32 -29.99
CA LYS A 29 -33.19 -4.75 -29.16
C LYS A 29 -34.57 -4.93 -29.80
N HIS A 30 -34.67 -4.79 -31.13
CA HIS A 30 -35.91 -5.00 -31.86
C HIS A 30 -36.37 -6.46 -31.76
N ILE A 31 -35.47 -7.41 -32.03
CA ILE A 31 -35.72 -8.85 -31.91
C ILE A 31 -36.08 -9.24 -30.46
N LEU A 32 -35.39 -8.65 -29.46
CA LEU A 32 -35.67 -8.89 -28.03
C LEU A 32 -37.06 -8.36 -27.61
N ARG A 33 -37.48 -7.18 -28.08
CA ARG A 33 -38.84 -6.65 -27.85
C ARG A 33 -39.93 -7.51 -28.49
N GLN A 34 -39.63 -8.20 -29.59
CA GLN A 34 -40.56 -9.17 -30.18
C GLN A 34 -40.69 -10.47 -29.37
N LEU A 35 -39.70 -10.81 -28.52
CA LEU A 35 -39.75 -11.97 -27.64
C LEU A 35 -40.60 -11.74 -26.38
N GLU A 36 -40.66 -10.52 -25.85
CA GLU A 36 -41.50 -10.15 -24.69
C GLU A 36 -42.99 -10.55 -24.84
N PRO A 37 -43.68 -10.34 -25.98
CA PRO A 37 -45.09 -10.69 -26.15
C PRO A 37 -45.38 -12.17 -26.44
N THR A 38 -44.38 -13.01 -26.75
CA THR A 38 -44.57 -14.48 -26.92
C THR A 38 -44.93 -15.22 -25.62
N LYS A 39 -44.99 -14.49 -24.50
CA LYS A 39 -45.40 -14.89 -23.14
C LYS A 39 -46.72 -15.66 -23.03
N ALA A 40 -47.58 -15.66 -24.06
CA ALA A 40 -48.97 -16.12 -23.95
C ALA A 40 -49.40 -17.25 -24.91
N CYS A 41 -48.66 -17.62 -25.94
CA CYS A 41 -49.21 -18.52 -26.99
C CYS A 41 -48.17 -19.33 -27.73
N LEU A 42 -47.90 -20.59 -27.32
CA LEU A 42 -47.37 -21.61 -28.23
C LEU A 42 -47.83 -23.04 -27.81
N PRO A 43 -48.76 -23.72 -28.52
CA PRO A 43 -49.11 -25.17 -28.44
C PRO A 43 -48.33 -26.07 -29.48
N GLY A 44 -48.10 -27.38 -29.22
CA GLY A 44 -47.62 -28.43 -30.18
C GLY A 44 -46.17 -28.97 -30.08
N THR A 45 -45.90 -30.28 -30.05
CA THR A 45 -44.66 -30.89 -29.47
C THR A 45 -43.43 -31.16 -30.35
N ASP A 46 -43.50 -31.28 -31.68
CA ASP A 46 -42.32 -31.69 -32.48
C ASP A 46 -41.66 -30.57 -33.30
N GLY A 47 -42.42 -29.71 -33.99
CA GLY A 47 -41.88 -28.52 -34.65
C GLY A 47 -41.30 -27.48 -33.66
N ARG A 48 -41.74 -27.52 -32.39
CA ARG A 48 -41.21 -26.71 -31.28
C ARG A 48 -39.77 -27.06 -30.93
N ARG A 49 -39.36 -28.32 -31.08
CA ARG A 49 -38.00 -28.78 -30.75
C ARG A 49 -37.00 -28.18 -31.70
N GLU A 50 -37.22 -28.33 -33.01
CA GLU A 50 -36.29 -27.81 -34.02
C GLU A 50 -36.30 -26.28 -34.11
N LEU A 51 -37.47 -25.65 -34.02
CA LEU A 51 -37.59 -24.19 -34.00
C LEU A 51 -36.97 -23.60 -32.72
N GLY A 52 -37.23 -24.23 -31.57
CA GLY A 52 -36.61 -23.88 -30.30
C GLY A 52 -35.10 -24.01 -30.37
N ILE A 53 -34.56 -25.15 -30.80
CA ILE A 53 -33.12 -25.40 -30.95
C ILE A 53 -32.46 -24.40 -31.92
N SER A 54 -33.08 -24.11 -33.06
CA SER A 54 -32.56 -23.14 -34.04
C SER A 54 -32.56 -21.71 -33.51
N ILE A 55 -33.61 -21.31 -32.79
CA ILE A 55 -33.67 -20.03 -32.07
C ILE A 55 -32.59 -19.99 -30.98
N VAL A 56 -32.39 -21.07 -30.22
CA VAL A 56 -31.43 -21.22 -29.12
C VAL A 56 -29.98 -21.11 -29.59
N GLU A 57 -29.59 -21.83 -30.63
CA GLU A 57 -28.24 -21.79 -31.19
C GLU A 57 -27.94 -20.41 -31.80
N SER A 58 -28.94 -19.84 -32.47
CA SER A 58 -28.81 -18.55 -33.12
C SER A 58 -28.77 -17.40 -32.12
N PHE A 59 -29.60 -17.42 -31.07
CA PHE A 59 -29.58 -16.41 -30.00
C PHE A 59 -28.41 -16.56 -29.04
N SER A 60 -27.98 -17.78 -28.70
CA SER A 60 -26.79 -17.98 -27.85
C SER A 60 -25.56 -17.32 -28.48
N ASN A 61 -25.40 -17.42 -29.81
CA ASN A 61 -24.31 -16.78 -30.53
C ASN A 61 -24.44 -15.24 -30.56
N VAL A 62 -25.66 -14.71 -30.71
CA VAL A 62 -25.95 -13.27 -30.63
C VAL A 62 -25.63 -12.72 -29.25
N ILE A 63 -26.11 -13.38 -28.18
CA ILE A 63 -25.89 -12.97 -26.80
C ILE A 63 -24.40 -13.08 -26.45
N LEU A 64 -23.71 -14.15 -26.83
CA LEU A 64 -22.25 -14.31 -26.61
C LEU A 64 -21.42 -13.21 -27.30
N PHE A 65 -21.79 -12.82 -28.52
CA PHE A 65 -21.08 -11.78 -29.26
C PHE A 65 -21.36 -10.39 -28.67
N ASN A 66 -22.63 -10.10 -28.35
CA ASN A 66 -23.03 -8.83 -27.76
C ASN A 66 -22.62 -8.68 -26.30
N LEU A 67 -22.46 -9.77 -25.55
CA LEU A 67 -21.90 -9.76 -24.20
C LEU A 67 -20.51 -9.12 -24.17
N HIS A 68 -19.72 -9.23 -25.23
CA HIS A 68 -18.40 -8.59 -25.31
C HIS A 68 -18.48 -7.08 -25.63
N LEU A 69 -19.55 -6.64 -26.30
CA LEU A 69 -19.75 -5.25 -26.75
C LEU A 69 -20.60 -4.40 -25.78
N PHE A 70 -21.51 -5.01 -25.03
CA PHE A 70 -22.54 -4.34 -24.22
C PHE A 70 -22.47 -4.69 -22.72
N VAL A 71 -21.28 -5.01 -22.21
CA VAL A 71 -20.95 -5.48 -20.84
C VAL A 71 -21.57 -4.65 -19.70
N ARG A 72 -22.10 -3.44 -19.95
CA ARG A 72 -22.50 -2.49 -18.90
C ARG A 72 -23.98 -2.10 -18.88
N ASN A 73 -24.84 -2.71 -19.70
CA ASN A 73 -26.27 -2.40 -19.67
C ASN A 73 -27.05 -3.46 -18.85
N ALA A 74 -27.51 -3.07 -17.67
CA ALA A 74 -28.27 -3.93 -16.77
C ALA A 74 -29.56 -4.49 -17.41
N GLU A 75 -30.29 -3.65 -18.17
CA GLU A 75 -31.53 -4.07 -18.84
C GLU A 75 -31.26 -5.14 -19.90
N TYR A 76 -30.17 -5.02 -20.64
CA TYR A 76 -29.77 -6.03 -21.63
C TYR A 76 -29.42 -7.38 -20.97
N LEU A 77 -28.69 -7.33 -19.84
CA LEU A 77 -28.29 -8.51 -19.08
C LEU A 77 -29.49 -9.21 -18.42
N ASP A 78 -30.49 -8.46 -17.96
CA ASP A 78 -31.73 -9.03 -17.43
C ASP A 78 -32.53 -9.77 -18.50
N ILE A 79 -32.66 -9.16 -19.68
CA ILE A 79 -33.33 -9.79 -20.82
C ILE A 79 -32.54 -11.02 -21.28
N ALA A 80 -31.21 -10.94 -21.37
CA ALA A 80 -30.37 -12.07 -21.77
C ALA A 80 -30.49 -13.25 -20.81
N CYS A 81 -30.43 -13.00 -19.49
CA CYS A 81 -30.67 -14.02 -18.47
C CYS A 81 -32.06 -14.66 -18.60
N TYR A 82 -33.10 -13.84 -18.81
CA TYR A 82 -34.47 -14.31 -18.99
C TYR A 82 -34.61 -15.21 -20.23
N CYS A 83 -34.11 -14.78 -21.39
CA CYS A 83 -34.17 -15.57 -22.61
C CYS A 83 -33.44 -16.91 -22.46
N MET A 84 -32.26 -16.90 -21.84
CA MET A 84 -31.47 -18.11 -21.61
C MET A 84 -32.14 -19.08 -20.62
N ASP A 85 -32.84 -18.57 -19.61
CA ASP A 85 -33.63 -19.38 -18.69
C ASP A 85 -34.81 -20.06 -19.42
N GLN A 86 -35.52 -19.31 -20.27
CA GLN A 86 -36.60 -19.89 -21.10
C GLN A 86 -36.07 -20.99 -22.03
N VAL A 87 -34.92 -20.77 -22.66
CA VAL A 87 -34.25 -21.76 -23.51
C VAL A 87 -34.04 -23.09 -22.79
N LEU A 88 -33.62 -23.06 -21.52
CA LEU A 88 -33.39 -24.27 -20.72
C LEU A 88 -34.68 -25.06 -20.45
N THR A 89 -35.85 -24.41 -20.45
CA THR A 89 -37.14 -25.10 -20.29
C THR A 89 -37.58 -25.89 -21.52
N PHE A 90 -37.08 -25.53 -22.71
CA PHE A 90 -37.47 -26.15 -23.98
C PHE A 90 -36.46 -27.18 -24.49
N ILE A 91 -35.20 -27.12 -24.05
CA ILE A 91 -34.16 -28.02 -24.53
C ILE A 91 -34.31 -29.42 -23.88
N PRO A 92 -34.21 -30.52 -24.65
CA PRO A 92 -34.26 -31.87 -24.07
C PRO A 92 -33.09 -32.13 -23.12
N LEU A 93 -33.34 -32.90 -22.05
CA LEU A 93 -32.31 -33.28 -21.07
C LEU A 93 -31.14 -34.06 -21.69
N ASP A 94 -31.38 -34.79 -22.77
CA ASP A 94 -30.37 -35.57 -23.48
C ASP A 94 -29.69 -34.80 -24.63
N SER A 95 -29.94 -33.49 -24.74
CA SER A 95 -29.39 -32.67 -25.82
C SER A 95 -27.88 -32.46 -25.65
N PRO A 96 -27.04 -32.68 -26.69
CA PRO A 96 -25.60 -32.41 -26.63
C PRO A 96 -25.27 -30.92 -26.45
N ASN A 97 -26.24 -30.02 -26.69
CA ASN A 97 -26.09 -28.58 -26.55
C ASN A 97 -26.50 -28.04 -25.16
N LEU A 98 -27.12 -28.87 -24.32
CA LEU A 98 -27.57 -28.49 -22.98
C LEU A 98 -26.41 -27.97 -22.09
N PRO A 99 -25.21 -28.59 -22.06
CA PRO A 99 -24.06 -28.04 -21.34
C PRO A 99 -23.67 -26.62 -21.79
N SER A 100 -23.71 -26.36 -23.10
CA SER A 100 -23.38 -25.04 -23.65
C SER A 100 -24.42 -23.97 -23.27
N CYS A 101 -25.70 -24.35 -23.17
CA CYS A 101 -26.77 -23.44 -22.75
C CYS A 101 -26.61 -23.03 -21.27
N HIS A 102 -26.33 -24.01 -20.40
CA HIS A 102 -26.05 -23.74 -19.00
C HIS A 102 -24.81 -22.87 -18.80
N LEU A 103 -23.72 -23.13 -19.55
CA LEU A 103 -22.51 -22.31 -19.54
C LEU A 103 -22.80 -20.85 -19.93
N ASN A 104 -23.60 -20.63 -20.99
CA ASN A 104 -23.93 -19.30 -21.46
C ASN A 104 -24.84 -18.53 -20.49
N LEU A 105 -25.81 -19.20 -19.86
CA LEU A 105 -26.62 -18.58 -18.81
C LEU A 105 -25.76 -18.19 -17.61
N ALA A 106 -24.85 -19.08 -17.19
CA ALA A 106 -23.90 -18.78 -16.11
C ALA A 106 -23.04 -17.54 -16.42
N LYS A 107 -22.55 -17.38 -17.66
CA LYS A 107 -21.84 -16.17 -18.08
C LYS A 107 -22.71 -14.92 -17.97
N CYS A 108 -23.96 -14.97 -18.44
CA CYS A 108 -24.89 -13.84 -18.33
C CYS A 108 -25.11 -13.43 -16.87
N LEU A 109 -25.31 -14.41 -15.98
CA LEU A 109 -25.48 -14.17 -14.55
C LEU A 109 -24.24 -13.54 -13.91
N GLN A 110 -23.03 -14.00 -14.26
CA GLN A 110 -21.80 -13.39 -13.74
C GLN A 110 -21.60 -11.96 -14.26
N HIS A 111 -21.90 -11.68 -15.52
CA HIS A 111 -21.87 -10.31 -16.04
C HIS A 111 -22.93 -9.42 -15.40
N ARG A 112 -24.14 -9.94 -15.17
CA ARG A 112 -25.17 -9.21 -14.42
C ARG A 112 -24.69 -8.89 -13.01
N PHE A 113 -24.06 -9.84 -12.33
CA PHE A 113 -23.44 -9.61 -11.03
C PHE A 113 -22.37 -8.51 -11.07
N GLU A 114 -21.55 -8.42 -12.12
CA GLU A 114 -20.55 -7.35 -12.24
C GLU A 114 -21.18 -5.94 -12.22
N VAL A 115 -22.39 -5.81 -12.77
CA VAL A 115 -23.15 -4.55 -12.84
C VAL A 115 -24.02 -4.32 -11.59
N THR A 116 -24.78 -5.33 -11.15
CA THR A 116 -25.78 -5.19 -10.10
C THR A 116 -25.23 -5.48 -8.70
N ARG A 117 -24.10 -6.18 -8.60
CA ARG A 117 -23.50 -6.69 -7.36
C ARG A 117 -24.41 -7.61 -6.52
N VAL A 118 -25.46 -8.17 -7.14
CA VAL A 118 -26.41 -9.07 -6.47
C VAL A 118 -25.81 -10.48 -6.35
N LEU A 119 -25.47 -10.89 -5.12
CA LEU A 119 -24.80 -12.18 -4.85
C LEU A 119 -25.58 -13.40 -5.36
N LYS A 120 -26.92 -13.30 -5.43
CA LYS A 120 -27.79 -14.39 -5.91
C LYS A 120 -27.47 -14.83 -7.33
N ASP A 121 -26.99 -13.91 -8.17
CA ASP A 121 -26.59 -14.23 -9.54
C ASP A 121 -25.36 -15.14 -9.58
N VAL A 122 -24.41 -14.95 -8.66
CA VAL A 122 -23.23 -15.82 -8.52
C VAL A 122 -23.63 -17.21 -8.03
N GLU A 123 -24.55 -17.29 -7.06
CA GLU A 123 -25.08 -18.57 -6.58
C GLU A 123 -25.79 -19.36 -7.68
N ASN A 124 -26.65 -18.69 -8.46
CA ASN A 124 -27.36 -19.29 -9.58
C ASN A 124 -26.39 -19.71 -10.69
N SER A 125 -25.34 -18.93 -10.94
CA SER A 125 -24.28 -19.29 -11.87
C SER A 125 -23.58 -20.60 -11.45
N ILE A 126 -23.27 -20.78 -10.16
CA ILE A 126 -22.65 -22.02 -9.65
C ILE A 126 -23.54 -23.24 -9.90
N VAL A 127 -24.86 -23.10 -9.71
CA VAL A 127 -25.83 -24.18 -9.98
C VAL A 127 -25.76 -24.62 -11.45
N HIS A 128 -25.83 -23.67 -12.39
CA HIS A 128 -25.78 -23.99 -13.83
C HIS A 128 -24.43 -24.54 -14.28
N LEU A 129 -23.32 -24.03 -13.75
CA LEU A 129 -21.99 -24.56 -14.07
C LEU A 129 -21.78 -25.98 -13.53
N THR A 130 -22.32 -26.28 -12.35
CA THR A 130 -22.29 -27.65 -11.78
C THR A 130 -23.13 -28.62 -12.61
N ALA A 131 -24.30 -28.18 -13.08
CA ALA A 131 -25.11 -28.96 -14.03
C ALA A 131 -24.37 -29.21 -15.35
N THR A 132 -23.64 -28.21 -15.86
CA THR A 132 -22.79 -28.34 -17.06
C THR A 132 -21.74 -29.43 -16.91
N LEU A 133 -21.09 -29.54 -15.74
CA LEU A 133 -20.05 -30.54 -15.47
C LEU A 133 -20.59 -31.95 -15.17
N SER A 134 -21.89 -32.07 -14.88
CA SER A 134 -22.55 -33.34 -14.60
C SER A 134 -22.94 -34.09 -15.88
N GLN A 135 -22.78 -33.46 -17.04
CA GLN A 135 -23.10 -34.02 -18.36
C GLN A 135 -21.83 -34.09 -19.23
N PRO A 136 -21.73 -35.09 -20.13
CA PRO A 136 -20.64 -35.15 -21.09
C PRO A 136 -20.75 -33.98 -22.07
N GLY A 137 -19.68 -33.21 -22.20
CA GLY A 137 -19.63 -32.04 -23.08
C GLY A 137 -18.25 -31.84 -23.72
N PRO A 138 -18.14 -30.90 -24.68
CA PRO A 138 -16.86 -30.58 -25.31
C PRO A 138 -15.82 -30.17 -24.26
N ARG A 139 -14.56 -30.57 -24.48
CA ARG A 139 -13.46 -30.22 -23.57
C ARG A 139 -13.31 -28.71 -23.33
N SER A 140 -13.62 -27.89 -24.33
CA SER A 140 -13.64 -26.43 -24.22
C SER A 140 -14.71 -25.92 -23.24
N VAL A 141 -15.90 -26.52 -23.25
CA VAL A 141 -17.00 -26.21 -22.33
C VAL A 141 -16.61 -26.59 -20.91
N VAL A 142 -15.99 -27.75 -20.71
CA VAL A 142 -15.49 -28.19 -19.39
C VAL A 142 -14.46 -27.21 -18.82
N ILE A 143 -13.46 -26.81 -19.61
CA ILE A 143 -12.40 -25.87 -19.16
C ILE A 143 -13.01 -24.52 -18.78
N LEU A 144 -13.90 -23.96 -19.62
CA LEU A 144 -14.56 -22.68 -19.36
C LEU A 144 -15.48 -22.75 -18.14
N SER A 145 -16.20 -23.87 -17.94
CA SER A 145 -17.04 -24.06 -16.77
C SER A 145 -16.22 -24.13 -15.48
N LEU A 146 -15.07 -24.79 -15.51
CA LEU A 146 -14.14 -24.84 -14.38
C LEU A 146 -13.54 -23.44 -14.09
N GLU A 147 -13.14 -22.68 -15.11
CA GLU A 147 -12.70 -21.29 -14.92
C GLU A 147 -13.79 -20.46 -14.22
N LEU A 148 -15.01 -20.45 -14.75
CA LEU A 148 -16.12 -19.64 -14.23
C LEU A 148 -16.57 -20.08 -12.83
N LEU A 149 -16.49 -21.38 -12.50
CA LEU A 149 -16.70 -21.85 -11.13
C LEU A 149 -15.63 -21.31 -10.18
N GLY A 150 -14.37 -21.32 -10.63
CA GLY A 150 -13.27 -20.71 -9.91
C GLY A 150 -13.52 -19.23 -9.61
N THR A 151 -13.93 -18.46 -10.64
CA THR A 151 -14.26 -17.04 -10.50
C THR A 151 -15.49 -16.82 -9.60
N ALA A 152 -16.53 -17.63 -9.71
CA ALA A 152 -17.74 -17.51 -8.88
C ALA A 152 -17.43 -17.71 -7.39
N HIS A 153 -16.66 -18.76 -7.06
CA HIS A 153 -16.23 -19.00 -5.69
C HIS A 153 -15.26 -17.94 -5.18
N GLN A 154 -14.36 -17.41 -6.03
CA GLN A 154 -13.54 -16.26 -5.68
C GLN A 154 -14.40 -15.04 -5.32
N CYS A 155 -15.42 -14.71 -6.13
CA CYS A 155 -16.34 -13.61 -5.84
C CYS A 155 -17.09 -13.80 -4.52
N ARG A 156 -17.61 -15.01 -4.26
CA ARG A 156 -18.25 -15.34 -2.97
C ARG A 156 -17.28 -15.16 -1.81
N TRP A 157 -16.07 -15.69 -1.93
CA TRP A 157 -15.04 -15.57 -0.90
C TRP A 157 -14.68 -14.10 -0.60
N THR A 158 -14.55 -13.24 -1.62
CA THR A 158 -14.29 -11.80 -1.39
C THR A 158 -15.43 -11.03 -0.70
N ARG A 159 -16.63 -11.61 -0.63
CA ARG A 159 -17.82 -10.97 -0.03
C ARG A 159 -18.21 -11.59 1.30
N LEU A 160 -18.12 -12.90 1.42
CA LEU A 160 -18.55 -13.68 2.59
C LEU A 160 -17.37 -14.09 3.48
N PHE A 161 -16.14 -14.05 2.97
CA PHE A 161 -14.93 -14.47 3.67
C PHE A 161 -14.93 -15.94 4.16
N GLU A 162 -15.71 -16.81 3.51
CA GLU A 162 -15.76 -18.25 3.80
C GLU A 162 -14.51 -18.97 3.26
N SER A 163 -13.72 -19.60 4.14
CA SER A 163 -12.46 -20.28 3.78
C SER A 163 -12.64 -21.43 2.78
N GLU A 164 -13.80 -22.09 2.78
CA GLU A 164 -14.10 -23.18 1.85
C GLU A 164 -14.17 -22.71 0.40
N ASP A 165 -14.65 -21.49 0.15
CA ASP A 165 -14.84 -20.96 -1.20
C ASP A 165 -13.49 -20.67 -1.88
N MET A 166 -12.50 -20.19 -1.13
CA MET A 166 -11.15 -20.05 -1.66
C MET A 166 -10.54 -21.40 -2.08
N ALA A 167 -10.68 -22.43 -1.23
CA ALA A 167 -10.19 -23.76 -1.53
C ALA A 167 -10.89 -24.36 -2.76
N ARG A 168 -12.21 -24.16 -2.90
CA ARG A 168 -12.97 -24.55 -4.09
C ARG A 168 -12.46 -23.82 -5.33
N ALA A 169 -12.26 -22.50 -5.26
CA ALA A 169 -11.77 -21.71 -6.38
C ALA A 169 -10.42 -22.22 -6.91
N LEU A 170 -9.47 -22.50 -6.02
CA LEU A 170 -8.16 -23.08 -6.38
C LEU A 170 -8.30 -24.48 -7.01
N ARG A 171 -9.18 -25.33 -6.47
CA ARG A 171 -9.45 -26.65 -7.04
C ARG A 171 -9.99 -26.56 -8.46
N TYR A 172 -10.87 -25.60 -8.73
CA TYR A 172 -11.42 -25.40 -10.07
C TYR A 172 -10.38 -24.83 -11.05
N PHE A 173 -9.58 -23.83 -10.66
CA PHE A 173 -8.51 -23.31 -11.53
C PHE A 173 -7.43 -24.36 -11.84
N SER A 174 -7.02 -25.15 -10.84
CA SER A 174 -6.07 -26.25 -11.04
C SER A 174 -6.62 -27.37 -11.91
N ALA A 175 -7.90 -27.71 -11.76
CA ALA A 175 -8.59 -28.63 -12.67
C ALA A 175 -8.64 -28.05 -14.10
N ALA A 176 -8.99 -26.79 -14.28
CA ALA A 176 -9.00 -26.15 -15.60
C ALA A 176 -7.62 -26.22 -16.28
N LEU A 177 -6.54 -25.95 -15.53
CA LEU A 177 -5.17 -26.05 -16.01
C LEU A 177 -4.77 -27.48 -16.41
N SER A 178 -5.17 -28.50 -15.64
CA SER A 178 -4.85 -29.90 -15.96
C SER A 178 -5.63 -30.41 -17.18
N PHE A 179 -6.86 -29.93 -17.37
CA PHE A 179 -7.67 -30.24 -18.54
C PHE A 179 -7.25 -29.44 -19.78
N ALA A 180 -6.55 -28.31 -19.68
CA ALA A 180 -6.15 -27.51 -20.83
C ALA A 180 -4.95 -28.13 -21.59
N PRO A 181 -5.06 -28.46 -22.88
CA PRO A 181 -3.91 -28.89 -23.67
C PRO A 181 -2.90 -27.74 -23.85
N ARG A 182 -1.60 -28.08 -23.91
CA ARG A 182 -0.52 -27.09 -24.03
C ARG A 182 -0.74 -26.15 -25.22
N GLY A 183 -0.49 -24.85 -24.99
CA GLY A 183 -0.62 -23.82 -26.01
C GLY A 183 -2.03 -23.24 -26.21
N LEU A 184 -3.03 -23.67 -25.42
CA LEU A 184 -4.35 -23.04 -25.47
C LEU A 184 -4.28 -21.58 -24.98
N PRO A 185 -4.84 -20.58 -25.70
CA PRO A 185 -4.77 -19.16 -25.32
C PRO A 185 -5.38 -18.80 -23.96
N ILE A 186 -6.17 -19.70 -23.36
CA ILE A 186 -6.77 -19.53 -22.03
C ILE A 186 -5.79 -19.82 -20.88
N ILE A 187 -4.69 -20.56 -21.14
CA ILE A 187 -3.75 -20.97 -20.09
C ILE A 187 -3.13 -19.76 -19.37
N PRO A 188 -2.62 -18.71 -20.06
CA PRO A 188 -2.17 -17.50 -19.39
C PRO A 188 -3.29 -16.88 -18.54
N THR A 189 -4.51 -16.81 -19.04
CA THR A 189 -5.67 -16.27 -18.29
C THR A 189 -5.95 -17.04 -17.01
N LEU A 190 -5.88 -18.37 -17.02
CA LEU A 190 -6.04 -19.20 -15.82
C LEU A 190 -4.95 -18.93 -14.78
N HIS A 191 -3.70 -18.75 -15.22
CA HIS A 191 -2.60 -18.36 -14.34
C HIS A 191 -2.80 -16.96 -13.74
N ILE A 192 -3.33 -15.99 -14.50
CA ILE A 192 -3.67 -14.66 -13.99
C ILE A 192 -4.81 -14.73 -12.96
N ARG A 193 -5.87 -15.51 -13.21
CA ARG A 193 -6.97 -15.70 -12.24
C ARG A 193 -6.46 -16.32 -10.95
N THR A 194 -5.60 -17.34 -11.07
CA THR A 194 -4.94 -17.98 -9.94
C THR A 194 -4.06 -16.99 -9.17
N SER A 195 -3.29 -16.16 -9.89
CA SER A 195 -2.48 -15.09 -9.29
C SER A 195 -3.33 -14.08 -8.54
N GLN A 196 -4.43 -13.62 -9.13
CA GLN A 196 -5.36 -12.69 -8.48
C GLN A 196 -5.94 -13.29 -7.20
N LEU A 197 -6.35 -14.56 -7.22
CA LEU A 197 -6.87 -15.26 -6.05
C LEU A 197 -5.83 -15.33 -4.92
N TYR A 198 -4.60 -15.73 -5.23
CA TYR A 198 -3.51 -15.76 -4.25
C TYR A 198 -3.14 -14.37 -3.73
N PHE A 199 -3.17 -13.35 -4.59
CA PHE A 199 -2.93 -11.97 -4.18
C PHE A 199 -4.01 -11.49 -3.23
N THR A 200 -5.29 -11.70 -3.54
CA THR A 200 -6.37 -11.39 -2.61
C THR A 200 -6.19 -12.17 -1.31
N TRP A 201 -5.80 -13.45 -1.35
CA TRP A 201 -5.62 -14.26 -0.14
C TRP A 201 -4.50 -13.73 0.74
N SER A 202 -3.40 -13.29 0.13
CA SER A 202 -2.31 -12.65 0.85
C SER A 202 -2.73 -11.40 1.63
N GLN A 203 -3.81 -10.73 1.24
CA GLN A 203 -4.32 -9.55 1.95
C GLN A 203 -5.18 -9.92 3.16
N PHE A 204 -5.78 -11.10 3.18
CA PHE A 204 -6.80 -11.51 4.15
C PHE A 204 -6.33 -12.60 5.12
N ASP A 205 -5.19 -13.25 4.90
CA ASP A 205 -4.67 -14.29 5.78
C ASP A 205 -3.20 -14.06 6.15
N LYS A 206 -2.94 -13.68 7.41
CA LYS A 206 -1.60 -13.39 7.93
C LYS A 206 -0.71 -14.62 8.03
N GLY A 207 -1.28 -15.82 8.26
CA GLY A 207 -0.49 -17.04 8.33
C GLY A 207 0.24 -17.32 7.02
N HIS A 208 -0.28 -16.75 5.93
CA HIS A 208 0.15 -17.07 4.57
C HIS A 208 0.32 -15.82 3.68
N GLU A 209 0.47 -14.60 4.21
CA GLU A 209 0.63 -13.39 3.37
C GLU A 209 1.83 -13.55 2.41
N VAL A 210 2.97 -13.99 2.94
CA VAL A 210 4.17 -14.22 2.14
C VAL A 210 3.99 -15.40 1.18
N GLU A 211 3.34 -16.47 1.60
CA GLU A 211 3.07 -17.63 0.76
C GLU A 211 2.12 -17.29 -0.39
N GLY A 212 1.06 -16.54 -0.10
CA GLY A 212 0.11 -16.03 -1.09
C GLY A 212 0.80 -15.10 -2.09
N LEU A 213 1.66 -14.19 -1.63
CA LEU A 213 2.45 -13.35 -2.53
C LEU A 213 3.41 -14.18 -3.41
N ASN A 214 4.05 -15.21 -2.85
CA ASN A 214 4.93 -16.10 -3.62
C ASN A 214 4.15 -16.85 -4.70
N LYS A 215 3.03 -17.49 -4.35
CA LYS A 215 2.19 -18.22 -5.29
C LYS A 215 1.54 -17.31 -6.33
N ALA A 216 1.21 -16.07 -5.96
CA ALA A 216 0.74 -15.05 -6.90
C ALA A 216 1.84 -14.71 -7.91
N ILE A 217 3.06 -14.41 -7.44
CA ILE A 217 4.21 -14.11 -8.32
C ILE A 217 4.54 -15.29 -9.23
N GLU A 218 4.54 -16.53 -8.71
CA GLU A 218 4.76 -17.74 -9.51
C GLU A 218 3.73 -17.87 -10.63
N SER A 219 2.44 -17.73 -10.28
CA SER A 219 1.34 -17.82 -11.25
C SER A 219 1.41 -16.69 -12.28
N GLN A 220 1.68 -15.45 -11.85
CA GLN A 220 1.83 -14.31 -12.73
C GLN A 220 3.03 -14.45 -13.67
N THR A 221 4.15 -14.98 -13.18
CA THR A 221 5.36 -15.23 -13.97
C THR A 221 5.11 -16.32 -15.01
N ALA A 222 4.37 -17.38 -14.65
CA ALA A 222 3.95 -18.41 -15.60
C ALA A 222 3.12 -17.79 -16.74
N ALA A 223 2.14 -16.94 -16.43
CA ALA A 223 1.35 -16.24 -17.44
C ALA A 223 2.22 -15.37 -18.36
N VAL A 224 3.16 -14.61 -17.81
CA VAL A 224 4.10 -13.78 -18.60
C VAL A 224 4.97 -14.65 -19.51
N SER A 225 5.50 -15.78 -19.01
CA SER A 225 6.38 -16.67 -19.79
C SER A 225 5.67 -17.37 -20.97
N LEU A 226 4.36 -17.62 -20.83
CA LEU A 226 3.54 -18.27 -21.84
C LEU A 226 2.95 -17.29 -22.87
N THR A 227 3.08 -15.99 -22.62
CA THR A 227 2.52 -14.93 -23.47
C THR A 227 3.61 -14.38 -24.39
N THR A 228 3.40 -14.47 -25.70
CA THR A 228 4.37 -13.98 -26.70
C THR A 228 4.46 -12.46 -26.71
N GLY A 229 5.61 -11.91 -27.15
CA GLY A 229 5.87 -10.46 -27.15
C GLY A 229 4.92 -9.59 -28.00
N GLY A 230 4.18 -10.18 -28.94
CA GLY A 230 3.18 -9.48 -29.77
C GLY A 230 1.76 -9.47 -29.18
N ASP A 231 1.51 -10.14 -28.05
CA ASP A 231 0.19 -10.13 -27.42
C ASP A 231 0.02 -8.86 -26.57
N ALA A 232 -0.99 -8.05 -26.89
CA ALA A 232 -1.28 -6.79 -26.20
C ALA A 232 -1.49 -6.96 -24.68
N ARG A 233 -1.88 -8.15 -24.21
CA ARG A 233 -2.11 -8.43 -22.78
C ARG A 233 -0.82 -8.56 -21.97
N LEU A 234 0.32 -8.81 -22.63
CA LEU A 234 1.60 -8.97 -21.95
C LEU A 234 1.97 -7.74 -21.12
N ALA A 235 1.65 -6.53 -21.61
CA ALA A 235 1.89 -5.28 -20.91
C ALA A 235 1.16 -5.24 -19.55
N GLY A 236 -0.12 -5.61 -19.53
CA GLY A 236 -0.93 -5.68 -18.30
C GLY A 236 -0.45 -6.78 -17.34
N TYR A 237 0.05 -7.90 -17.86
CA TYR A 237 0.60 -8.98 -17.02
C TYR A 237 1.90 -8.55 -16.33
N LEU A 238 2.78 -7.86 -17.05
CA LEU A 238 4.01 -7.30 -16.50
C LEU A 238 3.72 -6.18 -15.48
N HIS A 239 2.72 -5.34 -15.74
CA HIS A 239 2.28 -4.30 -14.80
C HIS A 239 1.88 -4.89 -13.45
N MET A 240 1.02 -5.91 -13.46
CA MET A 240 0.61 -6.61 -12.23
C MET A 240 1.80 -7.33 -11.56
N LEU A 241 2.68 -7.96 -12.33
CA LEU A 241 3.88 -8.61 -11.79
C LEU A 241 4.77 -7.61 -11.03
N GLY A 242 4.94 -6.40 -11.58
CA GLY A 242 5.65 -5.32 -10.92
C GLY A 242 5.03 -4.91 -9.58
N ARG A 243 3.68 -4.80 -9.53
CA ARG A 243 2.95 -4.51 -8.29
C ARG A 243 3.13 -5.61 -7.23
N LEU A 244 3.11 -6.88 -7.64
CA LEU A 244 3.30 -8.03 -6.74
C LEU A 244 4.71 -8.06 -6.15
N TYR A 245 5.75 -7.91 -6.99
CA TYR A 245 7.13 -7.84 -6.51
C TYR A 245 7.34 -6.67 -5.55
N ARG A 246 6.82 -5.47 -5.86
CA ARG A 246 6.89 -4.31 -4.97
C ARG A 246 6.19 -4.57 -3.64
N ARG A 247 5.04 -5.26 -3.65
CA ARG A 247 4.32 -5.63 -2.41
C ARG A 247 5.15 -6.62 -1.58
N ARG A 248 5.75 -7.64 -2.22
CA ARG A 248 6.64 -8.59 -1.53
C ARG A 248 7.89 -7.91 -0.99
N TYR A 249 8.45 -6.94 -1.71
CA TYR A 249 9.55 -6.11 -1.22
C TYR A 249 9.17 -5.34 0.04
N LYS A 250 8.00 -4.68 0.08
CA LYS A 250 7.52 -4.00 1.29
C LYS A 250 7.30 -4.94 2.48
N ARG A 251 7.18 -6.25 2.25
CA ARG A 251 7.06 -7.25 3.31
C ARG A 251 8.39 -7.83 3.74
N LEU A 252 9.26 -8.21 2.81
CA LEU A 252 10.46 -8.98 3.09
C LEU A 252 11.77 -8.18 2.99
N GLY A 253 11.74 -6.99 2.40
CA GLY A 253 12.93 -6.15 2.18
C GLY A 253 13.96 -6.71 1.19
N LYS A 254 13.62 -7.75 0.40
CA LYS A 254 14.56 -8.40 -0.55
C LYS A 254 14.88 -7.49 -1.74
N LYS A 255 16.13 -7.05 -1.88
CA LYS A 255 16.55 -6.10 -2.93
C LYS A 255 16.25 -6.60 -4.36
N GLU A 256 16.26 -7.91 -4.56
CA GLU A 256 15.93 -8.55 -5.84
C GLU A 256 14.47 -8.30 -6.24
N ASP A 257 13.56 -8.19 -5.26
CA ASP A 257 12.14 -7.95 -5.51
C ASP A 257 11.91 -6.54 -6.04
N ILE A 258 12.55 -5.51 -5.47
CA ILE A 258 12.36 -4.15 -5.98
C ILE A 258 12.99 -3.99 -7.37
N ALA A 259 14.13 -4.62 -7.63
CA ALA A 259 14.74 -4.66 -8.97
C ALA A 259 13.82 -5.35 -10.00
N SER A 260 13.24 -6.51 -9.63
CA SER A 260 12.30 -7.24 -10.49
C SER A 260 10.99 -6.47 -10.71
N ALA A 261 10.54 -5.72 -9.70
CA ALA A 261 9.37 -4.86 -9.81
C ALA A 261 9.58 -3.77 -10.87
N MET A 262 10.73 -3.10 -10.80
CA MET A 262 11.09 -2.04 -11.73
C MET A 262 11.29 -2.57 -13.15
N ASP A 263 12.00 -3.70 -13.35
CA ASP A 263 12.14 -4.32 -14.68
C ASP A 263 10.79 -4.67 -15.30
N ALA A 264 9.87 -5.26 -14.52
CA ALA A 264 8.54 -5.61 -15.01
C ALA A 264 7.73 -4.36 -15.40
N LEU A 265 7.76 -3.31 -14.60
CA LEU A 265 7.08 -2.04 -14.88
C LEU A 265 7.68 -1.33 -16.11
N ASP A 266 9.00 -1.33 -16.24
CA ASP A 266 9.71 -0.77 -17.39
C ASP A 266 9.37 -1.51 -18.69
N ARG A 267 9.33 -2.85 -18.64
CA ARG A 267 8.93 -3.67 -19.80
C ARG A 267 7.47 -3.46 -20.14
N SER A 268 6.59 -3.36 -19.13
CA SER A 268 5.19 -3.01 -19.33
C SER A 268 5.07 -1.65 -20.03
N LEU A 269 5.78 -0.63 -19.55
CA LEU A 269 5.77 0.72 -20.10
C LEU A 269 6.26 0.76 -21.55
N ARG A 270 7.26 -0.04 -21.91
CA ARG A 270 7.74 -0.15 -23.31
C ARG A 270 6.73 -0.80 -24.24
N LEU A 271 5.91 -1.72 -23.73
CA LEU A 271 4.90 -2.45 -24.52
C LEU A 271 3.56 -1.70 -24.61
N THR A 272 3.25 -0.83 -23.65
CA THR A 272 2.00 -0.06 -23.66
C THR A 272 2.10 1.15 -24.62
N PRO A 273 1.26 1.27 -25.65
CA PRO A 273 1.31 2.38 -26.62
C PRO A 273 1.18 3.77 -25.98
N HIS A 274 1.76 4.80 -26.60
CA HIS A 274 1.76 6.18 -26.07
C HIS A 274 0.37 6.81 -25.86
N GLY A 275 -0.63 6.39 -26.63
CA GLY A 275 -2.01 6.87 -26.51
C GLY A 275 -2.94 6.01 -25.65
N ASP A 276 -2.43 4.90 -25.09
CA ASP A 276 -3.24 4.01 -24.24
C ASP A 276 -3.36 4.61 -22.82
N PRO A 277 -4.59 4.83 -22.30
CA PRO A 277 -4.80 5.32 -20.93
C PRO A 277 -4.06 4.49 -19.86
N ALA A 278 -3.91 3.18 -20.07
CA ALA A 278 -3.21 2.30 -19.13
C ALA A 278 -1.72 2.65 -19.00
N ARG A 279 -1.13 3.35 -19.97
CA ARG A 279 0.27 3.79 -19.92
C ARG A 279 0.52 4.70 -18.72
N LEU A 280 -0.42 5.60 -18.42
CA LEU A 280 -0.29 6.55 -17.31
C LEU A 280 -0.31 5.83 -15.96
N ASP A 281 -1.10 4.75 -15.83
CA ASP A 281 -1.09 3.91 -14.63
C ASP A 281 0.22 3.15 -14.44
N VAL A 282 0.85 2.70 -15.53
CA VAL A 282 2.18 2.08 -15.46
C VAL A 282 3.25 3.11 -15.07
N ILE A 283 3.21 4.33 -15.62
CA ILE A 283 4.11 5.42 -15.24
C ILE A 283 3.96 5.75 -13.75
N ARG A 284 2.72 5.89 -13.26
CA ARG A 284 2.45 6.10 -11.84
C ARG A 284 3.03 4.95 -11.01
N ASP A 285 2.75 3.69 -11.35
CA ASP A 285 3.21 2.57 -10.54
C ASP A 285 4.74 2.38 -10.56
N LEU A 286 5.40 2.77 -11.65
CA LEU A 286 6.86 2.88 -11.71
C LEU A 286 7.39 3.96 -10.78
N GLY A 287 6.77 5.14 -10.74
CA GLY A 287 7.09 6.19 -9.77
C GLY A 287 6.96 5.71 -8.31
N ILE A 288 5.86 4.99 -7.99
CA ILE A 288 5.66 4.38 -6.67
C ILE A 288 6.75 3.33 -6.36
N ALA A 289 7.28 2.62 -7.37
CA ALA A 289 8.38 1.68 -7.18
C ALA A 289 9.70 2.40 -6.83
N TYR A 290 10.03 3.50 -7.51
CA TYR A 290 11.17 4.36 -7.16
C TYR A 290 11.03 4.93 -5.75
N GLN A 291 9.86 5.50 -5.40
CA GLN A 291 9.58 5.97 -4.05
C GLN A 291 9.72 4.84 -3.00
N THR A 292 9.23 3.64 -3.32
CA THR A 292 9.40 2.49 -2.42
C THR A 292 10.89 2.12 -2.26
N ARG A 293 11.71 2.21 -3.31
CA ARG A 293 13.15 1.96 -3.22
C ARG A 293 13.87 3.04 -2.38
N PHE A 294 13.49 4.31 -2.59
CA PHE A 294 13.97 5.45 -1.82
C PHE A 294 13.75 5.25 -0.31
N LEU A 295 12.53 4.90 0.12
CA LEU A 295 12.20 4.74 1.54
C LEU A 295 13.07 3.72 2.28
N TYR A 296 13.58 2.70 1.58
CA TYR A 296 14.35 1.61 2.20
C TYR A 296 15.86 1.74 1.98
N LEU A 297 16.31 2.35 0.88
CA LEU A 297 17.73 2.49 0.54
C LEU A 297 18.28 3.90 0.74
N GLY A 298 17.42 4.92 0.77
CA GLY A 298 17.78 6.33 0.98
C GLY A 298 18.46 7.00 -0.22
N ASP A 299 18.31 6.47 -1.44
CA ASP A 299 18.90 7.05 -2.64
C ASP A 299 18.07 8.25 -3.15
N LEU A 300 18.61 9.47 -2.99
CA LEU A 300 17.93 10.70 -3.42
C LEU A 300 17.58 10.72 -4.91
N GLY A 301 18.38 10.06 -5.75
CA GLY A 301 18.07 9.95 -7.18
C GLY A 301 16.73 9.27 -7.43
N ASP A 302 16.34 8.31 -6.59
CA ASP A 302 15.04 7.64 -6.71
C ASP A 302 13.88 8.56 -6.40
N CYS A 303 14.04 9.48 -5.45
CA CYS A 303 13.01 10.45 -5.11
C CYS A 303 12.75 11.39 -6.30
N ASP A 304 13.81 11.91 -6.93
CA ASP A 304 13.71 12.77 -8.10
C ASP A 304 13.06 12.04 -9.30
N HIS A 305 13.42 10.78 -9.55
CA HIS A 305 12.82 9.97 -10.62
C HIS A 305 11.34 9.67 -10.35
N ALA A 306 10.96 9.42 -9.08
CA ALA A 306 9.56 9.22 -8.71
C ALA A 306 8.72 10.47 -9.01
N ILE A 307 9.21 11.65 -8.63
CA ILE A 307 8.55 12.93 -8.89
C ILE A 307 8.41 13.17 -10.39
N GLN A 308 9.47 12.99 -11.17
CA GLN A 308 9.42 13.17 -12.63
C GLN A 308 8.38 12.28 -13.30
N LEU A 309 8.29 11.00 -12.90
CA LEU A 309 7.29 10.07 -13.44
C LEU A 309 5.86 10.49 -13.03
N HIS A 310 5.67 10.93 -11.79
CA HIS A 310 4.36 11.39 -11.34
C HIS A 310 3.93 12.71 -12.00
N GLU A 311 4.84 13.66 -12.20
CA GLU A 311 4.62 14.88 -12.98
C GLU A 311 4.28 14.55 -14.43
N GLN A 312 4.97 13.57 -15.02
CA GLN A 312 4.65 13.08 -16.36
C GLN A 312 3.23 12.49 -16.42
N ALA A 313 2.82 11.69 -15.42
CA ALA A 313 1.47 11.13 -15.37
C ALA A 313 0.38 12.22 -15.25
N VAL A 314 0.61 13.24 -14.42
CA VAL A 314 -0.30 14.38 -14.25
C VAL A 314 -0.38 15.24 -15.52
N SER A 315 0.76 15.54 -16.13
CA SER A 315 0.82 16.44 -17.31
C SER A 315 0.26 15.82 -18.60
N LEU A 316 0.39 14.51 -18.76
CA LEU A 316 -0.14 13.80 -19.94
C LEU A 316 -1.60 13.35 -19.79
N ALA A 317 -2.15 13.36 -18.58
CA ALA A 317 -3.53 12.98 -18.34
C ALA A 317 -4.51 14.05 -18.86
N PRO A 318 -5.47 13.70 -19.74
CA PRO A 318 -6.47 14.67 -20.20
C PRO A 318 -7.45 15.04 -19.08
N ASP A 319 -8.03 16.24 -19.19
CA ASP A 319 -9.13 16.67 -18.32
C ASP A 319 -10.30 15.67 -18.40
N GLY A 320 -10.75 15.18 -17.25
CA GLY A 320 -11.77 14.13 -17.15
C GLY A 320 -11.24 12.70 -17.11
N ASN A 321 -9.92 12.48 -17.09
CA ASN A 321 -9.35 11.16 -16.81
C ASN A 321 -9.80 10.70 -15.39
N PRO A 322 -10.47 9.53 -15.25
CA PRO A 322 -10.94 9.04 -13.96
C PRO A 322 -9.84 8.83 -12.91
N SER A 323 -8.60 8.61 -13.35
CA SER A 323 -7.43 8.38 -12.48
C SER A 323 -6.61 9.64 -12.20
N LEU A 324 -7.01 10.82 -12.72
CA LEU A 324 -6.28 12.07 -12.52
C LEU A 324 -6.13 12.42 -11.03
N ALA A 325 -7.17 12.18 -10.22
CA ALA A 325 -7.11 12.35 -8.78
C ALA A 325 -6.05 11.43 -8.13
N SER A 326 -5.92 10.19 -8.59
CA SER A 326 -4.88 9.26 -8.13
C SER A 326 -3.48 9.73 -8.51
N TYR A 327 -3.27 10.28 -9.71
CA TYR A 327 -1.96 10.81 -10.13
C TYR A 327 -1.53 12.00 -9.28
N HIS A 328 -2.44 12.94 -9.03
CA HIS A 328 -2.19 14.05 -8.11
C HIS A 328 -1.91 13.57 -6.69
N SER A 329 -2.61 12.56 -6.19
CA SER A 329 -2.30 12.00 -4.87
C SER A 329 -0.91 11.38 -4.81
N SER A 330 -0.50 10.59 -5.82
CA SER A 330 0.84 9.99 -5.84
C SER A 330 1.94 11.05 -5.93
N LEU A 331 1.74 12.09 -6.75
CA LEU A 331 2.66 13.21 -6.84
C LEU A 331 2.78 13.96 -5.50
N GLY A 332 1.66 14.19 -4.83
CA GLY A 332 1.64 14.80 -3.51
C GLY A 332 2.38 13.97 -2.46
N ASP A 333 2.23 12.64 -2.50
CA ASP A 333 2.94 11.73 -1.60
C ASP A 333 4.46 11.75 -1.85
N SER A 334 4.92 11.82 -3.10
CA SER A 334 6.35 11.93 -3.41
C SER A 334 6.94 13.27 -2.96
N TYR A 335 6.22 14.38 -3.12
CA TYR A 335 6.65 15.67 -2.58
C TYR A 335 6.67 15.67 -1.04
N MET A 336 5.75 14.97 -0.37
CA MET A 336 5.81 14.79 1.09
C MET A 336 7.04 14.01 1.55
N GLU A 337 7.41 12.97 0.82
CA GLU A 337 8.60 12.17 1.12
C GLU A 337 9.88 12.96 0.87
N GLN A 338 9.96 13.70 -0.24
CA GLN A 338 11.06 14.59 -0.52
C GLN A 338 11.19 15.63 0.59
N PHE A 339 10.09 16.29 0.98
CA PHE A 339 10.07 17.20 2.11
C PHE A 339 10.58 16.55 3.41
N SER A 340 10.18 15.31 3.68
CA SER A 340 10.61 14.59 4.89
C SER A 340 12.14 14.39 4.95
N TYR A 341 12.80 14.42 3.79
CA TYR A 341 14.26 14.31 3.67
C TYR A 341 14.96 15.67 3.51
N SER A 342 14.49 16.52 2.59
CA SER A 342 15.10 17.80 2.20
C SER A 342 14.77 18.93 3.18
N GLY A 343 13.61 18.86 3.83
CA GLY A 343 13.04 19.95 4.63
C GLY A 343 12.52 21.14 3.81
N ASP A 344 12.52 21.07 2.46
CA ASP A 344 12.11 22.20 1.62
C ASP A 344 10.61 22.48 1.73
N GLN A 345 10.28 23.71 2.13
CA GLN A 345 8.90 24.17 2.28
C GLN A 345 8.16 24.22 0.93
N ASN A 346 8.87 24.40 -0.18
CA ASN A 346 8.27 24.39 -1.50
C ASN A 346 7.71 23.00 -1.83
N ASP A 347 8.42 21.93 -1.49
CA ASP A 347 7.97 20.56 -1.70
C ASP A 347 6.68 20.30 -0.90
N LEU A 348 6.65 20.75 0.35
CA LEU A 348 5.45 20.62 1.19
C LEU A 348 4.26 21.45 0.69
N ALA A 349 4.51 22.63 0.11
CA ALA A 349 3.46 23.43 -0.51
C ALA A 349 2.88 22.72 -1.75
N LYS A 350 3.75 22.16 -2.61
CA LYS A 350 3.34 21.36 -3.77
C LYS A 350 2.60 20.08 -3.37
N ALA A 351 3.02 19.43 -2.29
CA ALA A 351 2.33 18.27 -1.75
C ALA A 351 0.87 18.58 -1.40
N ILE A 352 0.65 19.67 -0.63
CA ILE A 352 -0.68 20.12 -0.24
C ILE A 352 -1.49 20.58 -1.46
N GLU A 353 -0.87 21.25 -2.43
CA GLU A 353 -1.51 21.66 -3.68
C GLU A 353 -2.04 20.46 -4.46
N HIS A 354 -1.19 19.46 -4.72
CA HIS A 354 -1.60 18.29 -5.49
C HIS A 354 -2.63 17.43 -4.74
N GLN A 355 -2.49 17.23 -3.43
CA GLN A 355 -3.50 16.51 -2.65
C GLN A 355 -4.83 17.28 -2.57
N SER A 356 -4.79 18.62 -2.47
CA SER A 356 -6.00 19.45 -2.55
C SER A 356 -6.66 19.32 -3.92
N ARG A 357 -5.87 19.27 -4.99
CA ARG A 357 -6.38 19.04 -6.35
C ARG A 357 -7.03 17.67 -6.48
N ALA A 358 -6.40 16.62 -5.96
CA ALA A 358 -6.98 15.27 -5.94
C ALA A 358 -8.35 15.23 -5.24
N VAL A 359 -8.46 15.85 -4.06
CA VAL A 359 -9.74 15.96 -3.34
C VAL A 359 -10.77 16.76 -4.15
N SER A 360 -10.36 17.86 -4.81
CA SER A 360 -11.28 18.70 -5.61
C SER A 360 -11.83 18.02 -6.86
N LEU A 361 -11.08 17.05 -7.41
CA LEU A 361 -11.47 16.29 -8.60
C LEU A 361 -12.40 15.12 -8.29
N THR A 362 -12.60 14.82 -7.01
CA THR A 362 -13.31 13.62 -6.54
C THR A 362 -14.66 14.00 -5.95
N THR A 363 -15.73 13.32 -6.37
CA THR A 363 -17.08 13.55 -5.85
C THR A 363 -17.28 12.99 -4.44
N SER A 364 -18.28 13.47 -3.71
CA SER A 364 -18.60 12.99 -2.35
C SER A 364 -18.87 11.49 -2.28
N ASP A 365 -19.40 10.92 -3.35
CA ASP A 365 -19.87 9.53 -3.40
C ASP A 365 -18.77 8.56 -3.88
N ASP A 366 -17.56 9.06 -4.16
CA ASP A 366 -16.43 8.23 -4.58
C ASP A 366 -15.81 7.50 -3.39
N GLU A 367 -15.68 6.17 -3.51
CA GLU A 367 -15.10 5.28 -2.49
C GLU A 367 -13.65 5.65 -2.12
N ASN A 368 -12.92 6.36 -2.99
CA ASN A 368 -11.54 6.78 -2.75
C ASN A 368 -11.42 8.11 -1.97
N LEU A 369 -12.48 8.90 -1.88
CA LEU A 369 -12.45 10.22 -1.25
C LEU A 369 -11.93 10.17 0.21
N PRO A 370 -12.33 9.22 1.08
CA PRO A 370 -11.77 9.12 2.43
C PRO A 370 -10.25 8.95 2.45
N GLY A 371 -9.69 8.18 1.51
CA GLY A 371 -8.25 8.00 1.34
C GLY A 371 -7.53 9.30 0.99
N LEU A 372 -8.08 10.08 0.07
CA LEU A 372 -7.53 11.37 -0.35
C LEU A 372 -7.61 12.43 0.77
N LEU A 373 -8.72 12.47 1.51
CA LEU A 373 -8.90 13.35 2.67
C LEU A 373 -7.88 13.04 3.77
N ARG A 374 -7.63 11.76 4.03
CA ARG A 374 -6.58 11.31 4.97
C ARG A 374 -5.20 11.80 4.52
N ASN A 375 -4.84 11.63 3.25
CA ASN A 375 -3.55 12.06 2.69
C ASN A 375 -3.36 13.57 2.86
N LEU A 376 -4.38 14.35 2.49
CA LEU A 376 -4.37 15.81 2.66
C LEU A 376 -4.17 16.21 4.12
N GLY A 377 -4.89 15.55 5.04
CA GLY A 377 -4.73 15.81 6.47
C GLY A 377 -3.34 15.41 7.00
N ASP A 378 -2.75 14.33 6.49
CA ASP A 378 -1.38 13.91 6.84
C ASP A 378 -0.34 14.96 6.41
N SER A 379 -0.51 15.61 5.26
CA SER A 379 0.38 16.68 4.79
C SER A 379 0.23 17.97 5.59
N PHE A 380 -1.01 18.36 5.94
CA PHE A 380 -1.22 19.47 6.87
C PHE A 380 -0.60 19.19 8.23
N ARG A 381 -0.71 17.97 8.77
CA ARG A 381 -0.02 17.58 10.00
C ARG A 381 1.50 17.68 9.83
N GLY A 382 2.06 17.21 8.71
CA GLY A 382 3.48 17.33 8.41
C GLY A 382 3.96 18.79 8.44
N ARG A 383 3.18 19.71 7.85
CA ARG A 383 3.46 21.16 7.90
C ARG A 383 3.32 21.76 9.28
N PHE A 384 2.33 21.33 10.06
CA PHE A 384 2.20 21.75 11.45
C PHE A 384 3.40 21.33 12.30
N THR A 385 3.86 20.07 12.18
CA THR A 385 5.04 19.56 12.89
C THR A 385 6.28 20.42 12.64
N ARG A 386 6.40 21.03 11.47
CA ARG A 386 7.57 21.84 11.12
C ARG A 386 7.41 23.34 11.35
N LEU A 387 6.25 23.91 11.01
CA LEU A 387 6.02 25.36 11.01
C LEU A 387 5.18 25.84 12.20
N HIS A 388 4.58 24.92 12.96
CA HIS A 388 3.72 25.19 14.11
C HIS A 388 2.57 26.16 13.81
N ARG A 389 2.03 26.09 12.58
CA ARG A 389 0.89 26.91 12.15
C ARG A 389 -0.42 26.29 12.66
N PRO A 390 -1.16 26.93 13.57
CA PRO A 390 -2.35 26.32 14.17
C PRO A 390 -3.46 26.01 13.15
N ASP A 391 -3.56 26.81 12.08
CA ASP A 391 -4.51 26.55 10.98
C ASP A 391 -4.22 25.23 10.25
N ASP A 392 -2.95 24.83 10.14
CA ASP A 392 -2.59 23.55 9.54
C ASP A 392 -3.06 22.39 10.40
N MET A 393 -2.91 22.50 11.72
CA MET A 393 -3.41 21.46 12.61
C MET A 393 -4.94 21.36 12.59
N LYS A 394 -5.62 22.52 12.51
CA LYS A 394 -7.08 22.58 12.35
C LYS A 394 -7.51 21.89 11.05
N ASN A 395 -6.83 22.16 9.94
CA ASN A 395 -7.12 21.53 8.65
C ASN A 395 -6.82 20.02 8.66
N ALA A 396 -5.72 19.60 9.29
CA ALA A 396 -5.38 18.18 9.43
C ALA A 396 -6.50 17.38 10.12
N LEU A 397 -6.96 17.88 11.27
CA LEU A 397 -8.06 17.29 12.01
C LEU A 397 -9.37 17.35 11.22
N LEU A 398 -9.68 18.48 10.57
CA LEU A 398 -10.89 18.63 9.75
C LEU A 398 -10.99 17.56 8.64
N PHE A 399 -9.94 17.41 7.83
CA PHE A 399 -9.98 16.47 6.71
C PHE A 399 -9.95 15.01 7.16
N GLN A 400 -9.18 14.67 8.20
CA GLN A 400 -9.15 13.31 8.74
C GLN A 400 -10.45 12.94 9.46
N THR A 401 -11.10 13.88 10.15
CA THR A 401 -12.45 13.66 10.71
C THR A 401 -13.45 13.38 9.59
N ARG A 402 -13.43 14.15 8.50
CA ARG A 402 -14.28 13.87 7.33
C ARG A 402 -14.02 12.50 6.71
N ALA A 403 -12.75 12.05 6.64
CA ALA A 403 -12.42 10.71 6.16
C ALA A 403 -13.02 9.62 7.06
N VAL A 404 -12.96 9.81 8.39
CA VAL A 404 -13.58 8.90 9.35
C VAL A 404 -15.10 8.96 9.21
N GLU A 405 -15.73 10.12 9.14
CA GLU A 405 -17.21 10.24 9.05
C GLU A 405 -17.79 9.70 7.74
N ALA A 406 -17.03 9.74 6.65
CA ALA A 406 -17.44 9.23 5.34
C ALA A 406 -17.42 7.69 5.22
N THR A 407 -17.01 6.96 6.27
CA THR A 407 -16.80 5.51 6.23
C THR A 407 -17.57 4.80 7.35
N PHE A 408 -18.16 3.64 7.04
CA PHE A 408 -18.85 2.82 8.02
C PHE A 408 -17.85 1.95 8.81
N ASP A 409 -18.28 1.35 9.93
CA ASP A 409 -17.40 0.56 10.80
C ASP A 409 -17.03 -0.81 10.19
N ASP A 410 -17.78 -1.29 9.20
CA ASP A 410 -17.48 -2.50 8.43
C ASP A 410 -16.50 -2.27 7.26
N ASP A 411 -16.14 -1.02 6.97
CA ASP A 411 -15.14 -0.68 5.96
C ASP A 411 -13.73 -1.15 6.38
N PRO A 412 -13.07 -2.04 5.61
CA PRO A 412 -11.73 -2.53 5.92
C PRO A 412 -10.65 -1.43 6.05
N LEU A 413 -10.88 -0.25 5.48
CA LEU A 413 -9.95 0.88 5.53
C LEU A 413 -10.21 1.82 6.71
N LYS A 414 -11.37 1.74 7.38
CA LYS A 414 -11.74 2.57 8.53
C LYS A 414 -10.66 2.63 9.63
N PRO A 415 -10.00 1.50 10.01
CA PRO A 415 -8.91 1.54 10.98
C PRO A 415 -7.74 2.47 10.58
N ASN A 416 -7.43 2.60 9.28
CA ASN A 416 -6.35 3.47 8.81
C ASN A 416 -6.69 4.96 9.05
N TYR A 417 -7.96 5.34 8.84
CA TYR A 417 -8.41 6.72 9.03
C TYR A 417 -8.42 7.09 10.51
N LEU A 418 -8.89 6.18 11.37
CA LEU A 418 -8.85 6.33 12.82
C LEU A 418 -7.42 6.45 13.35
N ASP A 419 -6.50 5.59 12.90
CA ASP A 419 -5.09 5.64 13.31
C ASP A 419 -4.43 6.97 12.90
N SER A 420 -4.72 7.45 11.69
CA SER A 420 -4.21 8.73 11.17
C SER A 420 -4.75 9.92 11.95
N LEU A 421 -6.04 9.93 12.27
CA LEU A 421 -6.65 10.95 13.12
C LEU A 421 -6.05 10.94 14.53
N GLY A 422 -5.87 9.76 15.12
CA GLY A 422 -5.21 9.58 16.41
C GLY A 422 -3.77 10.12 16.43
N SER A 423 -3.01 9.89 15.34
CA SER A 423 -1.66 10.45 15.20
C SER A 423 -1.66 11.98 15.16
N SER A 424 -2.67 12.60 14.55
CA SER A 424 -2.85 14.05 14.58
C SER A 424 -3.09 14.55 16.00
N TYR A 425 -4.03 13.96 16.75
CA TYR A 425 -4.24 14.33 18.16
C TYR A 425 -2.97 14.17 19.02
N GLN A 426 -2.20 13.10 18.81
CA GLN A 426 -0.91 12.89 19.47
C GLN A 426 0.10 14.01 19.15
N VAL A 427 0.18 14.43 17.88
CA VAL A 427 1.06 15.53 17.45
C VAL A 427 0.61 16.86 18.09
N ARG A 428 -0.69 17.19 18.08
CA ARG A 428 -1.16 18.43 18.71
C ARG A 428 -0.82 18.48 20.19
N PHE A 429 -1.00 17.38 20.91
CA PHE A 429 -0.65 17.24 22.32
C PHE A 429 0.83 17.58 22.59
N GLY A 430 1.75 17.20 21.70
CA GLY A 430 3.17 17.50 21.85
C GLY A 430 3.56 18.96 21.64
N TYR A 431 2.74 19.74 20.92
CA TYR A 431 3.07 21.11 20.49
C TYR A 431 2.29 22.23 21.20
N GLU A 432 1.01 22.03 21.52
CA GLU A 432 0.19 23.06 22.17
C GLU A 432 0.48 23.16 23.68
N SER A 433 1.65 23.72 24.02
CA SER A 433 2.12 24.05 25.37
C SER A 433 2.17 22.88 26.37
N ARG A 434 3.16 22.93 27.28
CA ARG A 434 3.23 22.11 28.50
C ARG A 434 1.99 22.18 29.42
N LEU A 435 0.91 22.84 29.01
CA LEU A 435 -0.41 22.81 29.62
C LEU A 435 -1.23 21.64 29.10
N HIS A 436 -0.80 20.42 29.46
CA HIS A 436 -1.63 19.26 29.82
C HIS A 436 -3.04 19.19 29.20
N ASN A 437 -3.19 19.33 27.87
CA ASN A 437 -4.46 19.02 27.24
C ASN A 437 -4.59 17.49 27.14
N LEU A 438 -4.80 16.86 28.29
CA LEU A 438 -4.98 15.42 28.42
C LEU A 438 -6.11 14.91 27.53
N ASN A 439 -7.04 15.78 27.13
CA ASN A 439 -8.08 15.44 26.17
C ASN A 439 -7.50 14.99 24.83
N ASP A 440 -6.43 15.61 24.33
CA ASP A 440 -5.88 15.26 23.02
C ASP A 440 -5.17 13.92 23.04
N ILE A 441 -4.33 13.66 24.05
CA ILE A 441 -3.70 12.34 24.19
C ILE A 441 -4.73 11.25 24.48
N ASN A 442 -5.81 11.56 25.22
CA ASN A 442 -6.90 10.61 25.45
C ASN A 442 -7.70 10.34 24.17
N LYS A 443 -7.96 11.34 23.33
CA LYS A 443 -8.56 11.15 22.00
C LYS A 443 -7.65 10.34 21.08
N ALA A 444 -6.33 10.56 21.13
CA ALA A 444 -5.38 9.75 20.39
C ALA A 444 -5.46 8.28 20.80
N ILE A 445 -5.56 8.00 22.11
CA ILE A 445 -5.79 6.64 22.63
C ILE A 445 -7.14 6.09 22.16
N GLU A 446 -8.22 6.86 22.30
CA GLU A 446 -9.57 6.45 21.87
C GLU A 446 -9.61 6.01 20.40
N TYR A 447 -9.14 6.86 19.48
CA TYR A 447 -9.15 6.54 18.06
C TYR A 447 -8.24 5.37 17.69
N LYS A 448 -7.05 5.28 18.30
CA LYS A 448 -6.14 4.15 18.03
C LYS A 448 -6.63 2.83 18.64
N THR A 449 -7.27 2.87 19.81
CA THR A 449 -7.96 1.71 20.38
C THR A 449 -9.06 1.24 19.46
N ARG A 450 -9.92 2.15 18.97
CA ARG A 450 -10.98 1.80 18.01
C ARG A 450 -10.40 1.26 16.69
N ALA A 451 -9.26 1.75 16.23
CA ALA A 451 -8.57 1.19 15.07
C ALA A 451 -8.12 -0.27 15.31
N VAL A 452 -7.64 -0.60 16.50
CA VAL A 452 -7.27 -1.97 16.89
C VAL A 452 -8.52 -2.85 17.06
N GLU A 453 -9.62 -2.33 17.60
CA GLU A 453 -10.87 -3.08 17.77
C GLU A 453 -11.53 -3.42 16.42
N LEU A 454 -11.57 -2.46 15.49
CA LEU A 454 -12.17 -2.64 14.17
C LEU A 454 -11.26 -3.42 13.20
N ALA A 455 -9.97 -3.56 13.47
CA ALA A 455 -9.06 -4.34 12.64
C ALA A 455 -9.10 -5.82 13.05
N PRO A 456 -9.64 -6.75 12.25
CA PRO A 456 -9.64 -8.17 12.59
C PRO A 456 -8.22 -8.73 12.80
N GLU A 457 -8.09 -9.90 13.45
CA GLU A 457 -6.77 -10.51 13.71
C GLU A 457 -5.92 -10.66 12.45
N TRP A 458 -6.56 -10.97 11.32
CA TRP A 458 -5.94 -11.11 10.01
C TRP A 458 -5.63 -9.78 9.29
N HIS A 459 -6.02 -8.63 9.83
CA HIS A 459 -5.82 -7.33 9.16
C HIS A 459 -4.34 -6.99 8.99
N ALA A 460 -3.92 -6.76 7.75
CA ALA A 460 -2.52 -6.62 7.31
C ALA A 460 -1.70 -5.52 8.02
N LYS A 461 -2.35 -4.55 8.67
CA LYS A 461 -1.72 -3.46 9.46
C LYS A 461 -2.03 -3.50 10.96
N ARG A 462 -2.65 -4.58 11.49
CA ARG A 462 -2.98 -4.66 12.93
C ARG A 462 -1.74 -4.50 13.81
N SER A 463 -0.58 -5.03 13.40
CA SER A 463 0.69 -4.84 14.12
C SER A 463 1.10 -3.37 14.15
N THR A 464 0.93 -2.65 13.04
CA THR A 464 1.13 -1.20 12.97
C THR A 464 0.20 -0.47 13.93
N PHE A 465 -1.09 -0.81 13.98
CA PHE A 465 -2.04 -0.17 14.90
C PHE A 465 -1.72 -0.43 16.37
N LEU A 466 -1.36 -1.68 16.72
CA LEU A 466 -0.91 -2.03 18.07
C LEU A 466 0.37 -1.27 18.45
N ASN A 467 1.34 -1.20 17.54
CA ASN A 467 2.56 -0.42 17.75
C ASN A 467 2.25 1.06 17.98
N ASN A 468 1.39 1.65 17.15
CA ASN A 468 1.03 3.06 17.24
C ASN A 468 0.26 3.36 18.53
N LEU A 469 -0.62 2.46 18.98
CA LEU A 469 -1.30 2.57 20.26
C LEU A 469 -0.30 2.54 21.43
N GLY A 470 0.66 1.61 21.40
CA GLY A 470 1.73 1.54 22.40
C GLY A 470 2.59 2.82 22.43
N LEU A 471 2.88 3.43 21.29
CA LEU A 471 3.61 4.69 21.21
C LEU A 471 2.84 5.88 21.82
N VAL A 472 1.51 5.90 21.71
CA VAL A 472 0.69 6.94 22.35
C VAL A 472 0.72 6.80 23.88
N TYR A 473 0.60 5.58 24.40
CA TYR A 473 0.77 5.33 25.84
C TYR A 473 2.18 5.70 26.33
N GLN A 474 3.22 5.40 25.55
CA GLN A 474 4.58 5.82 25.88
C GLN A 474 4.71 7.36 25.91
N THR A 475 4.04 8.06 24.99
CA THR A 475 3.99 9.53 24.97
C THR A 475 3.31 10.08 26.22
N ARG A 476 2.17 9.51 26.62
CA ARG A 476 1.47 9.89 27.85
C ARG A 476 2.31 9.63 29.11
N PHE A 477 3.02 8.51 29.15
CA PHE A 477 3.97 8.17 30.22
C PHE A 477 5.08 9.22 30.37
N ARG A 478 5.63 9.75 29.27
CA ARG A 478 6.73 10.74 29.37
C ARG A 478 6.32 11.97 30.16
N GLU A 479 5.06 12.39 30.03
CA GLU A 479 4.48 13.55 30.71
C GLU A 479 3.98 13.20 32.12
N GLN A 480 3.15 12.15 32.26
CA GLN A 480 2.49 11.86 33.53
C GLN A 480 3.31 10.97 34.47
N LYS A 481 4.34 10.29 33.96
CA LYS A 481 5.16 9.30 34.68
C LYS A 481 4.33 8.18 35.35
N GLN A 482 3.11 7.92 34.88
CA GLN A 482 2.23 6.90 35.45
C GLN A 482 2.65 5.50 35.01
N ARG A 483 2.93 4.63 35.97
CA ARG A 483 3.35 3.24 35.70
C ARG A 483 2.37 2.46 34.81
N ALA A 484 1.07 2.67 34.97
CA ALA A 484 0.05 2.00 34.15
C ALA A 484 0.24 2.28 32.65
N ASP A 485 0.67 3.48 32.28
CA ASP A 485 0.87 3.86 30.88
C ASP A 485 2.05 3.14 30.24
N ILE A 486 3.19 3.04 30.94
CA ILE A 486 4.34 2.34 30.39
C ILE A 486 4.12 0.81 30.34
N ASP A 487 3.37 0.26 31.30
CA ASP A 487 2.99 -1.15 31.29
C ASP A 487 2.06 -1.46 30.10
N GLN A 488 1.06 -0.60 29.83
CA GLN A 488 0.21 -0.71 28.63
C GLN A 488 0.99 -0.52 27.32
N ALA A 489 1.93 0.42 27.28
CA ALA A 489 2.79 0.61 26.11
C ALA A 489 3.59 -0.66 25.78
N ILE A 490 4.20 -1.28 26.80
CA ILE A 490 4.96 -2.53 26.65
C ILE A 490 4.05 -3.67 26.22
N GLU A 491 2.84 -3.78 26.77
CA GLU A 491 1.87 -4.80 26.38
C GLU A 491 1.52 -4.73 24.90
N TYR A 492 1.07 -3.57 24.41
CA TYR A 492 0.69 -3.40 23.00
C TYR A 492 1.89 -3.53 22.05
N LEU A 493 3.06 -3.01 22.41
CA LEU A 493 4.29 -3.18 21.61
C LEU A 493 4.73 -4.65 21.56
N SER A 494 4.58 -5.40 22.66
CA SER A 494 4.89 -6.83 22.68
C SER A 494 3.92 -7.62 21.80
N GLN A 495 2.61 -7.30 21.85
CA GLN A 495 1.62 -7.88 20.94
C GLN A 495 1.94 -7.55 19.48
N ALA A 496 2.34 -6.31 19.19
CA ALA A 496 2.71 -5.89 17.84
C ALA A 496 3.89 -6.71 17.29
N VAL A 497 4.90 -7.02 18.12
CA VAL A 497 6.04 -7.87 17.74
C VAL A 497 5.63 -9.34 17.63
N ALA A 498 4.71 -9.83 18.47
CA ALA A 498 4.34 -11.25 18.52
C ALA A 498 3.53 -11.72 17.29
N ILE A 499 2.75 -10.83 16.66
CA ILE A 499 1.88 -11.21 15.53
C ILE A 499 2.56 -11.12 14.16
N VAL A 500 3.86 -10.87 14.15
CA VAL A 500 4.61 -10.53 12.93
C VAL A 500 5.28 -11.78 12.38
N PRO A 501 5.08 -12.12 11.10
CA PRO A 501 5.82 -13.19 10.46
C PRO A 501 7.32 -12.90 10.48
N ASP A 502 8.13 -13.92 10.72
CA ASP A 502 9.59 -13.80 10.72
C ASP A 502 10.08 -13.16 9.41
N GLY A 503 10.92 -12.12 9.53
CA GLY A 503 11.51 -11.42 8.39
C GLY A 503 10.64 -10.32 7.80
N HIS A 504 9.62 -9.84 8.51
CA HIS A 504 8.85 -8.66 8.12
C HIS A 504 9.72 -7.39 8.19
N SER A 505 9.64 -6.52 7.18
CA SER A 505 10.55 -5.37 7.07
C SER A 505 10.41 -4.34 8.20
N ASP A 506 9.23 -4.23 8.81
CA ASP A 506 8.98 -3.33 9.94
C ASP A 506 9.35 -3.94 11.31
N GLU A 507 9.69 -5.24 11.37
CA GLU A 507 10.03 -5.92 12.63
C GLU A 507 11.15 -5.21 13.41
N PRO A 508 12.26 -4.74 12.79
CA PRO A 508 13.28 -4.00 13.51
C PRO A 508 12.76 -2.70 14.14
N ASN A 509 11.82 -2.00 13.49
CA ASN A 509 11.25 -0.76 14.01
C ASN A 509 10.35 -1.03 15.22
N TRP A 510 9.54 -2.09 15.18
CA TRP A 510 8.70 -2.48 16.32
C TRP A 510 9.53 -2.94 17.52
N LEU A 511 10.58 -3.72 17.28
CA LEU A 511 11.54 -4.12 18.31
C LEU A 511 12.29 -2.92 18.90
N ASN A 512 12.64 -1.93 18.07
CA ASN A 512 13.23 -0.68 18.54
C ASN A 512 12.27 0.12 19.45
N ASN A 513 11.00 0.20 19.10
CA ASN A 513 9.99 0.86 19.91
C ASN A 513 9.77 0.12 21.24
N LEU A 514 9.67 -1.21 21.20
CA LEU A 514 9.56 -2.06 22.40
C LEU A 514 10.79 -1.90 23.31
N GLY A 515 11.99 -1.91 22.74
CA GLY A 515 13.24 -1.66 23.47
C GLY A 515 13.27 -0.28 24.13
N ASN A 516 12.78 0.76 23.44
CA ASN A 516 12.64 2.10 24.01
C ASN A 516 11.59 2.17 25.12
N ALA A 517 10.51 1.40 25.06
CA ALA A 517 9.52 1.33 26.14
C ALA A 517 10.12 0.67 27.39
N TYR A 518 10.84 -0.45 27.24
CA TYR A 518 11.58 -1.06 28.35
C TYR A 518 12.65 -0.11 28.91
N LYS A 519 13.40 0.60 28.06
CA LYS A 519 14.38 1.62 28.50
C LYS A 519 13.73 2.72 29.33
N ALA A 520 12.56 3.22 28.91
CA ALA A 520 11.83 4.24 29.66
C ALA A 520 11.33 3.74 31.02
N ARG A 521 10.91 2.47 31.12
CA ARG A 521 10.53 1.84 32.39
C ARG A 521 11.74 1.59 33.30
N PHE A 522 12.86 1.15 32.72
CA PHE A 522 14.13 0.99 33.42
C PHE A 522 14.59 2.32 34.04
N SER A 523 14.68 3.39 33.25
CA SER A 523 15.08 4.74 33.73
C SER A 523 14.22 5.28 34.88
N SER A 524 12.96 4.86 34.99
CA SER A 524 12.05 5.34 36.02
C SER A 524 12.00 4.46 37.28
N HIS A 525 12.39 3.18 37.18
CA HIS A 525 12.20 2.21 38.27
C HIS A 525 13.43 1.33 38.57
N GLY A 526 14.52 1.42 37.79
CA GLY A 526 15.80 0.72 38.01
C GLY A 526 15.75 -0.81 37.91
N GLN A 527 14.73 -1.40 37.27
CA GLN A 527 14.59 -2.86 37.22
C GLN A 527 15.52 -3.49 36.18
N LEU A 528 16.49 -4.30 36.63
CA LEU A 528 17.45 -4.99 35.76
C LEU A 528 16.79 -5.89 34.70
N GLN A 529 15.59 -6.41 34.97
CA GLN A 529 14.84 -7.20 33.99
C GLN A 529 14.41 -6.37 32.77
N ASP A 530 14.08 -5.10 32.96
CA ASP A 530 13.74 -4.17 31.88
C ASP A 530 14.96 -3.83 31.05
N PHE A 531 16.11 -3.61 31.69
CA PHE A 531 17.38 -3.45 30.98
C PHE A 531 17.68 -4.66 30.08
N LYS A 532 17.60 -5.89 30.61
CA LYS A 532 17.83 -7.11 29.83
C LYS A 532 16.84 -7.25 28.67
N SER A 533 15.57 -6.91 28.90
CA SER A 533 14.52 -6.97 27.87
C SER A 533 14.75 -5.92 26.78
N ALA A 534 15.16 -4.71 27.15
CA ALA A 534 15.52 -3.65 26.22
C ALA A 534 16.74 -4.02 25.36
N VAL A 535 17.81 -4.56 25.98
CA VAL A 535 18.99 -5.07 25.26
C VAL A 535 18.57 -6.19 24.30
N GLY A 536 17.75 -7.13 24.75
CA GLY A 536 17.27 -8.24 23.91
C GLY A 536 16.51 -7.76 22.67
N ALA A 537 15.55 -6.84 22.84
CA ALA A 537 14.75 -6.29 21.76
C ALA A 537 15.60 -5.49 20.76
N LEU A 538 16.42 -4.55 21.26
CA LEU A 538 17.26 -3.72 20.40
C LEU A 538 18.37 -4.52 19.70
N SER A 539 19.00 -5.49 20.38
CA SER A 539 20.00 -6.36 19.75
C SER A 539 19.40 -7.24 18.65
N ARG A 540 18.16 -7.71 18.84
CA ARG A 540 17.42 -8.41 17.76
C ARG A 540 17.14 -7.46 16.60
N ALA A 541 16.73 -6.21 16.86
CA ALA A 541 16.51 -5.22 15.83
C ALA A 541 17.77 -4.95 14.99
N VAL A 542 18.94 -4.80 15.63
CA VAL A 542 20.22 -4.64 14.92
C VAL A 542 20.52 -5.84 14.02
N ARG A 543 20.38 -7.08 14.54
CA ARG A 543 20.65 -8.29 13.74
C ARG A 543 19.76 -8.44 12.52
N LEU A 544 18.51 -7.96 12.59
CA LEU A 544 17.54 -8.04 11.51
C LEU A 544 17.65 -6.88 10.51
N THR A 545 18.34 -5.80 10.86
CA THR A 545 18.49 -4.62 10.00
C THR A 545 19.70 -4.79 9.09
N SER A 546 19.50 -4.69 7.77
CA SER A 546 20.63 -4.73 6.82
C SER A 546 21.58 -3.54 7.03
N GLN A 547 22.89 -3.74 6.84
CA GLN A 547 23.92 -2.69 7.05
C GLN A 547 23.80 -1.45 6.14
N GLY A 548 22.84 -1.40 5.22
CA GLY A 548 22.53 -0.22 4.40
C GLY A 548 21.18 0.42 4.68
N HIS A 549 20.43 -0.05 5.68
CA HIS A 549 19.09 0.45 5.98
C HIS A 549 19.16 1.76 6.78
N VAL A 550 18.33 2.74 6.41
CA VAL A 550 18.34 4.11 6.98
C VAL A 550 18.12 4.15 8.51
N ASN A 551 17.47 3.14 9.09
CA ASN A 551 17.18 3.09 10.53
C ASN A 551 18.27 2.42 11.39
N ILE A 552 19.29 1.77 10.81
CA ILE A 552 20.32 1.09 11.63
C ILE A 552 21.03 2.03 12.62
N PRO A 553 21.40 3.28 12.27
CA PRO A 553 22.07 4.20 13.20
C PRO A 553 21.16 4.56 14.38
N THR A 554 19.86 4.75 14.13
CA THR A 554 18.88 5.06 15.18
C THR A 554 18.75 3.93 16.22
N ILE A 555 18.77 2.67 15.77
CA ILE A 555 18.70 1.50 16.66
C ILE A 555 19.98 1.39 17.48
N LEU A 556 21.15 1.58 16.85
CA LEU A 556 22.46 1.58 17.51
C LEU A 556 22.57 2.70 18.55
N ASN A 557 22.07 3.90 18.25
CA ASN A 557 22.00 5.00 19.22
C ASN A 557 21.10 4.66 20.41
N ASN A 558 19.99 3.96 20.19
CA ASN A 558 19.13 3.53 21.29
C ASN A 558 19.79 2.48 22.19
N LEU A 559 20.60 1.57 21.62
CA LEU A 559 21.46 0.67 22.41
C LEU A 559 22.51 1.43 23.19
N ALA A 560 23.22 2.35 22.54
CA ALA A 560 24.24 3.16 23.18
C ALA A 560 23.68 3.95 24.37
N ASN A 561 22.51 4.58 24.19
CA ASN A 561 21.83 5.31 25.25
C ASN A 561 21.38 4.41 26.40
N LEU A 562 20.97 3.17 26.12
CA LEU A 562 20.61 2.20 27.15
C LEU A 562 21.83 1.79 28.00
N TYR A 563 22.98 1.55 27.36
CA TYR A 563 24.23 1.27 28.07
C TYR A 563 24.80 2.49 28.80
N HIS A 564 24.61 3.69 28.25
CA HIS A 564 24.98 4.92 28.94
C HIS A 564 24.15 5.11 30.22
N LEU A 565 22.83 4.91 30.14
CA LEU A 565 21.95 4.95 31.31
C LEU A 565 22.36 3.91 32.36
N GLN A 566 22.73 2.70 31.93
CA GLN A 566 23.27 1.69 32.85
C GLN A 566 24.56 2.18 33.51
N PHE A 567 25.49 2.79 32.77
CA PHE A 567 26.70 3.37 33.33
C PHE A 567 26.41 4.47 34.36
N GLU A 568 25.43 5.33 34.10
CA GLU A 568 25.01 6.36 35.08
C GLU A 568 24.44 5.74 36.37
N GLU A 569 23.70 4.63 36.26
CA GLU A 569 23.12 3.95 37.44
C GLU A 569 24.12 3.06 38.20
N SER A 570 25.01 2.34 37.51
CA SER A 570 25.90 1.33 38.12
C SER A 570 27.38 1.69 38.13
N GLY A 571 27.82 2.70 37.38
CA GLY A 571 29.23 3.11 37.26
C GLY A 571 30.15 2.10 36.56
N THR A 572 29.60 1.10 35.90
CA THR A 572 30.35 -0.01 35.25
C THR A 572 31.01 0.46 33.96
N GLN A 573 32.35 0.38 33.91
CA GLN A 573 33.12 0.82 32.74
C GLN A 573 32.80 0.02 31.47
N GLU A 574 32.43 -1.25 31.60
CA GLU A 574 32.05 -2.10 30.48
C GLU A 574 30.79 -1.57 29.76
N ALA A 575 29.86 -0.97 30.51
CA ALA A 575 28.67 -0.33 29.94
C ALA A 575 29.05 0.96 29.19
N LEU A 576 29.98 1.76 29.73
CA LEU A 576 30.51 2.94 29.04
C LEU A 576 31.21 2.54 27.73
N ASP A 577 32.09 1.53 27.76
CA ASP A 577 32.80 1.03 26.58
C ASP A 577 31.82 0.47 25.53
N SER A 578 30.76 -0.22 25.97
CA SER A 578 29.68 -0.69 25.08
C SER A 578 28.93 0.48 24.43
N SER A 579 28.61 1.52 25.20
CA SER A 579 27.94 2.72 24.69
C SER A 579 28.77 3.42 23.60
N ILE A 580 30.07 3.62 23.87
CA ILE A 580 31.03 4.20 22.92
C ILE A 580 31.11 3.36 21.64
N SER A 581 31.22 2.03 21.77
CA SER A 581 31.29 1.11 20.63
C SER A 581 30.06 1.18 19.73
N TYR A 582 28.84 1.22 20.31
CA TYR A 582 27.62 1.33 19.52
C TYR A 582 27.45 2.70 18.85
N LEU A 583 27.87 3.80 19.49
CA LEU A 583 27.88 5.12 18.85
C LEU A 583 28.85 5.18 17.67
N GLN A 584 30.04 4.57 17.81
CA GLN A 584 31.00 4.49 16.72
C GLN A 584 30.42 3.71 15.53
N GLN A 585 29.85 2.54 15.78
CA GLN A 585 29.18 1.74 14.74
C GLN A 585 28.02 2.50 14.07
N SER A 586 27.29 3.31 14.84
CA SER A 586 26.21 4.15 14.33
C SER A 586 26.73 5.21 13.35
N ILE A 587 27.84 5.89 13.69
CA ILE A 587 28.52 6.84 12.79
C ILE A 587 28.98 6.15 11.51
N ASP A 588 29.60 4.97 11.63
CA ASP A 588 30.14 4.22 10.50
C ASP A 588 29.04 3.75 9.52
N CYS A 589 27.82 3.53 10.02
CA CYS A 589 26.67 3.10 9.23
C CYS A 589 25.78 4.26 8.75
N ALA A 590 25.95 5.47 9.29
CA ALA A 590 25.10 6.61 8.97
C ALA A 590 25.33 7.10 7.53
N ARG A 591 24.23 7.33 6.80
CA ARG A 591 24.24 7.87 5.44
C ARG A 591 23.65 9.27 5.32
N ASN A 592 23.13 9.83 6.42
CA ASN A 592 22.54 11.16 6.48
C ASN A 592 23.43 12.08 7.37
N PRO A 593 23.87 13.24 6.86
CA PRO A 593 24.67 14.22 7.62
C PRO A 593 24.06 14.64 8.97
N VAL A 594 22.73 14.74 9.07
CA VAL A 594 22.01 15.08 10.31
C VAL A 594 22.18 13.98 11.36
N GLN A 595 21.96 12.72 10.97
CA GLN A 595 22.13 11.59 11.87
C GLN A 595 23.60 11.41 12.30
N THR A 596 24.54 11.60 11.37
CA THR A 596 25.98 11.56 11.64
C THR A 596 26.36 12.67 12.63
N PHE A 597 25.88 13.90 12.42
CA PHE A 597 26.12 15.03 13.31
C PHE A 597 25.62 14.76 14.74
N ASP A 598 24.35 14.37 14.89
CA ASP A 598 23.75 14.14 16.20
C ASP A 598 24.49 13.03 16.98
N THR A 599 24.84 11.95 16.28
CA THR A 599 25.54 10.80 16.88
C THR A 599 26.99 11.15 17.23
N ALA A 600 27.71 11.83 16.33
CA ALA A 600 29.08 12.27 16.56
C ALA A 600 29.16 13.25 17.73
N ARG A 601 28.22 14.20 17.84
CA ARG A 601 28.13 15.10 18.99
C ARG A 601 27.92 14.35 20.30
N LEU A 602 26.99 13.39 20.34
CA LEU A 602 26.75 12.52 21.50
C LEU A 602 28.03 11.76 21.92
N LEU A 603 28.72 11.15 20.95
CA LEU A 603 29.95 10.41 21.21
C LEU A 603 31.09 11.32 21.70
N ALA A 604 31.29 12.46 21.04
CA ALA A 604 32.35 13.40 21.40
C ALA A 604 32.15 13.98 22.81
N ASN A 605 30.90 14.28 23.19
CA ASN A 605 30.55 14.74 24.52
C ASN A 605 30.77 13.62 25.56
N LEU A 606 30.40 12.38 25.24
CA LEU A 606 30.62 11.23 26.11
C LEU A 606 32.11 10.96 26.37
N LEU A 607 32.94 11.04 25.34
CA LEU A 607 34.40 10.89 25.45
C LEU A 607 35.00 12.02 26.29
N SER A 608 34.61 13.28 26.01
CA SER A 608 35.13 14.47 26.69
C SER A 608 34.79 14.49 28.18
N SER A 609 33.54 14.17 28.52
CA SER A 609 33.04 14.17 29.92
C SER A 609 33.66 13.08 30.79
N ASN A 610 34.11 11.98 30.17
CA ASN A 610 34.73 10.85 30.87
C ASN A 610 36.25 10.80 30.70
N ASN A 611 36.89 11.87 30.21
CA ASN A 611 38.33 11.96 29.95
C ASN A 611 38.88 10.78 29.12
N ARG A 612 38.11 10.32 28.13
CA ARG A 612 38.55 9.28 27.19
C ARG A 612 39.24 9.94 25.98
N PRO A 613 40.34 9.38 25.47
CA PRO A 613 41.03 9.94 24.32
C PRO A 613 40.19 9.81 23.04
N GLY A 614 40.46 10.65 22.04
CA GLY A 614 39.87 10.54 20.71
C GLY A 614 38.59 11.35 20.49
N ALA A 615 38.27 12.32 21.36
CA ALA A 615 37.18 13.25 21.13
C ALA A 615 37.40 14.19 19.92
N PRO A 616 38.61 14.77 19.69
CA PRO A 616 38.80 15.74 18.60
C PRO A 616 38.51 15.18 17.19
N PRO A 617 38.92 13.96 16.80
CA PRO A 617 38.54 13.38 15.52
C PRO A 617 37.01 13.24 15.34
N ILE A 618 36.27 12.95 16.41
CA ILE A 618 34.80 12.82 16.35
C ILE A 618 34.13 14.19 16.23
N TYR A 619 34.61 15.20 16.95
CA TYR A 619 34.17 16.58 16.74
C TYR A 619 34.43 17.05 15.31
N GLN A 620 35.55 16.65 14.69
CA GLN A 620 35.82 16.98 13.28
C GLN A 620 34.76 16.39 12.34
N ILE A 621 34.32 15.14 12.57
CA ILE A 621 33.25 14.52 11.78
C ILE A 621 31.95 15.36 11.89
N ALA A 622 31.58 15.76 13.10
CA ALA A 622 30.41 16.60 13.33
C ALA A 622 30.56 17.99 12.68
N MET A 623 31.72 18.63 12.80
CA MET A 623 32.02 19.93 12.16
C MET A 623 31.95 19.87 10.63
N ASN A 624 32.36 18.76 10.01
CA ASN A 624 32.23 18.57 8.56
C ASN A 624 30.77 18.42 8.11
N CYS A 625 29.87 17.96 8.99
CA CYS A 625 28.44 17.84 8.71
C CYS A 625 27.68 19.15 8.91
N LEU A 626 28.17 20.05 9.78
CA LEU A 626 27.52 21.32 10.17
C LEU A 626 26.91 22.11 9.00
N PRO A 627 27.65 22.37 7.89
CA PRO A 627 27.12 23.16 6.78
C PRO A 627 25.91 22.52 6.08
N GLN A 628 25.75 21.20 6.18
CA GLN A 628 24.65 20.44 5.57
C GLN A 628 23.46 20.29 6.52
N VAL A 629 23.70 20.33 7.84
CA VAL A 629 22.67 20.20 8.88
C VAL A 629 21.94 21.52 9.14
N ILE A 630 22.63 22.64 8.95
CA ILE A 630 22.10 23.97 9.18
C ILE A 630 21.32 24.41 7.94
N TRP A 631 20.00 24.25 8.00
CA TRP A 631 19.11 24.54 6.89
C TRP A 631 18.65 26.01 6.89
N LEU A 632 18.76 26.67 5.74
CA LEU A 632 18.56 28.12 5.55
C LEU A 632 17.09 28.57 5.40
N GLY A 633 16.10 27.68 5.49
CA GLY A 633 14.71 28.04 5.18
C GLY A 633 13.75 28.17 6.37
N GLU A 634 14.20 28.08 7.63
CA GLU A 634 13.28 28.11 8.78
C GLU A 634 12.70 29.50 9.09
N VAL A 635 11.63 29.54 9.89
CA VAL A 635 11.07 30.75 10.51
C VAL A 635 12.13 31.37 11.45
N ALA A 636 12.23 32.70 11.49
CA ALA A 636 13.29 33.43 12.21
C ALA A 636 13.50 32.99 13.68
N SER A 637 12.43 32.58 14.39
CA SER A 637 12.50 32.11 15.78
C SER A 637 13.25 30.79 15.95
N MET A 638 13.13 29.86 15.00
CA MET A 638 13.85 28.58 15.06
C MET A 638 15.30 28.73 14.62
N ARG A 639 15.58 29.62 13.65
CA ARG A 639 16.96 29.97 13.29
C ARG A 639 17.75 30.46 14.50
N ILE A 640 17.17 31.35 15.31
CA ILE A 640 17.81 31.85 16.54
C ILE A 640 18.11 30.71 17.53
N ALA A 641 17.20 29.75 17.70
CA ALA A 641 17.42 28.60 18.57
C ALA A 641 18.53 27.68 18.04
N GLN A 642 18.58 27.45 16.73
CA GLN A 642 19.64 26.68 16.06
C GLN A 642 21.00 27.39 16.14
N THR A 643 21.04 28.71 15.97
CA THR A 643 22.26 29.51 16.14
C THR A 643 22.81 29.40 17.57
N SER A 644 21.93 29.36 18.58
CA SER A 644 22.35 29.12 19.97
C SER A 644 22.96 27.74 20.15
N GLN A 645 22.27 26.68 19.70
CA GLN A 645 22.76 25.30 19.82
C GLN A 645 24.08 25.09 19.05
N LEU A 646 24.23 25.74 17.90
CA LEU A 646 25.47 25.75 17.13
C LEU A 646 26.63 26.34 17.92
N ASN A 647 26.40 27.49 18.55
CA ASN A 647 27.43 28.18 19.33
C ASN A 647 27.88 27.33 20.51
N ASP A 648 26.94 26.71 21.23
CA ASP A 648 27.23 25.81 22.34
C ASP A 648 28.09 24.63 21.85
N PHE A 649 27.71 23.99 20.74
CA PHE A 649 28.47 22.88 20.16
C PHE A 649 29.88 23.26 19.73
N VAL A 650 30.05 24.39 19.02
CA VAL A 650 31.37 24.85 18.55
C VAL A 650 32.28 25.18 19.73
N GLN A 651 31.73 25.75 20.80
CA GLN A 651 32.47 26.00 22.04
C GLN A 651 32.88 24.70 22.74
N GLU A 652 31.99 23.71 22.81
CA GLU A 652 32.30 22.37 23.34
C GLU A 652 33.44 21.70 22.56
N ALA A 653 33.37 21.75 21.22
CA ALA A 653 34.40 21.23 20.34
C ALA A 653 35.75 21.94 20.55
N ALA A 654 35.77 23.27 20.54
CA ALA A 654 36.98 24.06 20.75
C ALA A 654 37.58 23.80 22.15
N ALA A 655 36.76 23.67 23.19
CA ALA A 655 37.21 23.33 24.53
C ALA A 655 37.85 21.93 24.59
N ALA A 656 37.28 20.95 23.87
CA ALA A 656 37.87 19.62 23.76
C ALA A 656 39.22 19.64 23.02
N ALA A 657 39.33 20.36 21.91
CA ALA A 657 40.60 20.52 21.20
C ALA A 657 41.67 21.19 22.07
N LEU A 658 41.31 22.21 22.87
CA LEU A 658 42.24 22.85 23.79
C LEU A 658 42.73 21.92 24.91
N ARG A 659 41.87 21.02 25.41
CA ARG A 659 42.24 20.01 26.42
C ARG A 659 43.28 19.01 25.89
N ASP A 660 43.19 18.67 24.60
CA ASP A 660 44.12 17.77 23.92
C ASP A 660 45.32 18.52 23.29
N GLU A 661 45.53 19.78 23.64
CA GLU A 661 46.61 20.67 23.16
C GLU A 661 46.57 21.00 21.64
N GLU A 662 45.47 20.69 20.95
CA GLU A 662 45.22 20.95 19.52
C GLU A 662 44.74 22.40 19.29
N ARG A 663 45.58 23.38 19.62
CA ARG A 663 45.22 24.82 19.61
C ARG A 663 44.83 25.35 18.22
N HIS A 664 45.45 24.83 17.16
CA HIS A 664 45.11 25.22 15.79
C HIS A 664 43.68 24.79 15.43
N LEU A 665 43.30 23.57 15.80
CA LEU A 665 41.99 23.00 15.53
C LEU A 665 40.88 23.76 16.28
N ALA A 666 41.16 24.13 17.53
CA ALA A 666 40.25 24.96 18.32
C ALA A 666 39.94 26.32 17.65
N LEU A 667 40.97 26.99 17.13
CA LEU A 667 40.80 28.26 16.40
C LEU A 667 40.01 28.06 15.10
N GLU A 668 40.34 27.01 14.35
CA GLU A 668 39.67 26.68 13.10
C GLU A 668 38.17 26.44 13.30
N TRP A 669 37.78 25.64 14.28
CA TRP A 669 36.37 25.37 14.55
C TRP A 669 35.60 26.61 15.02
N LEU A 670 36.23 27.47 15.83
CA LEU A 670 35.63 28.75 16.23
C LEU A 670 35.37 29.64 15.01
N GLU A 671 36.32 29.74 14.08
CA GLU A 671 36.16 30.54 12.86
C GLU A 671 35.16 29.91 11.87
N GLN A 672 35.12 28.57 11.75
CA GLN A 672 34.09 27.87 10.96
C GLN A 672 32.68 28.13 11.52
N GLY A 673 32.50 28.00 12.84
CA GLY A 673 31.23 28.29 13.50
C GLY A 673 30.78 29.73 13.25
N ARG A 674 31.69 30.70 13.42
CA ARG A 674 31.43 32.11 13.12
C ARG A 674 31.03 32.30 11.66
N SER A 675 31.77 31.74 10.71
CA SER A 675 31.48 31.86 9.28
C SER A 675 30.07 31.39 8.94
N ILE A 676 29.61 30.30 9.55
CA ILE A 676 28.26 29.78 9.31
C ILE A 676 27.20 30.70 9.88
N VAL A 677 27.38 31.20 11.11
CA VAL A 677 26.46 32.17 11.73
C VAL A 677 26.37 33.45 10.89
N TRP A 678 27.51 34.01 10.47
CA TRP A 678 27.53 35.19 9.61
C TRP A 678 26.88 34.93 8.25
N GLY A 679 27.08 33.74 7.67
CA GLY A 679 26.39 33.33 6.44
C GLY A 679 24.86 33.31 6.59
N GLN A 680 24.34 32.85 7.74
CA GLN A 680 22.91 32.92 8.02
C GLN A 680 22.39 34.35 8.20
N PHE A 681 23.16 35.22 8.87
CA PHE A 681 22.77 36.61 9.11
C PHE A 681 22.81 37.48 7.84
N LEU A 682 23.75 37.24 6.93
CA LEU A 682 23.89 38.00 5.67
C LEU A 682 22.82 37.66 4.62
N GLN A 683 22.01 36.62 4.86
CA GLN A 683 20.88 36.23 4.01
C GLN A 683 19.51 36.66 4.60
N LEU A 684 19.50 37.38 5.72
CA LEU A 684 18.36 38.15 6.23
C LEU A 684 18.32 39.53 5.57
#